data_AF-A0A537RGW6-F1
#
_entry.id   AF-A0A537RGW6-F1
#
_cell.length_a   1.000
_cell.length_b   1.000
_cell.length_c   1.000
_cell.angle_alpha   90.00
_cell.angle_beta   90.00
_cell.angle_gamma   90.00
#
_symmetry.space_group_name_H-M   'P 1'
#
loop_
_entity.id
_entity.type
_entity.pdbx_description
1 polymer ?
#
loop_
_entity_poly.entity_id
_entity_poly.type
_entity_poly.pdbx_seq_one_letter_code
_entity_poly.pdbx_strand_id
1 'polypeptide(L)'
;MLVDLKRLARYRAWARGHPAFLLSQAFDRERNLRHGFTDENHLRAAAQWLAAAQDSQSDGGVAGRYQLNRGWTSSYPETTGYIVPTFLALSRALPGAGFRKRAERAVGFLLSVQLPDGGFPGLEIADNRTAPSPFNTGQILHGLTAWHRETGDDEVRIAAERAMRWLLSVQDTDGAFRRHFYGEFAATYSAHLACWLAEWGEYAADRAALAAAGRHLDWTLGHQRDNDWIALCGFDEEQHLAENAFTHTIAYTLAGILTTSEILGRSDGIAAASAAAERLARRLELSRFLPGLIGSDWRGRSRFACLTGNCQMALIWFRLHRRSRNLRLVNAALKAIDLVKLAQPMRNRNPGLFGGIPGSDPIHGSYIEGAVPNWAAKYFIDALLEKRRALSELRTEPAKFAATAGTSRGPIGRGFASAPARRLNTVMLTTVRSQKVPQMLNAWRGRDIGNLTVVVEHPAAEPAPARLRRRLRNEGLSWIAARLSAANDSAVEPAAQEGPPVDVPTYCRSRAIAFLETGPLDSADAVARIKALGPDLGIHAGAGLLRRPLIDAFPLGVLNAHMGLLPAYRGMNVAEWAALDGAPVGCTVHLIDTGIDTGPILATRDVDISGCGSIAALRDAVDRAQLALLGDVVDAIVGGRMPEPLAAAEPPGPQYFHMHQDLAAILEARLLGGQAAHLQGEGNSERPRIMAG
;
A
#
# COMPACT_ATOMS: atom_id res chain seq x y z
N MET A 1 5.60 25.06 8.10
CA MET A 1 5.63 24.84 6.64
C MET A 1 5.52 26.23 6.02
N LEU A 2 6.61 27.00 6.04
CA LEU A 2 6.67 28.23 5.26
C LEU A 2 6.87 27.76 3.83
N VAL A 3 5.82 27.85 3.02
CA VAL A 3 5.94 27.70 1.58
C VAL A 3 6.97 28.74 1.15
N ASP A 4 8.07 28.30 0.54
CA ASP A 4 9.12 29.19 0.09
C ASP A 4 8.54 30.14 -0.97
N LEU A 5 8.17 31.35 -0.54
CA LEU A 5 7.53 32.38 -1.37
C LEU A 5 8.38 32.72 -2.60
N LYS A 6 9.71 32.53 -2.53
CA LYS A 6 10.63 32.70 -3.68
C LYS A 6 10.47 31.61 -4.73
N ARG A 7 10.08 30.38 -4.35
CA ARG A 7 9.79 29.29 -5.31
C ARG A 7 8.44 29.49 -6.00
N LEU A 8 7.43 29.98 -5.30
CA LEU A 8 6.12 30.28 -5.88
C LEU A 8 6.19 31.39 -6.95
N ALA A 9 7.12 32.34 -6.82
CA ALA A 9 7.35 33.40 -7.80
C ALA A 9 7.83 32.88 -9.18
N ARG A 10 8.30 31.62 -9.26
CA ARG A 10 8.71 30.96 -10.53
C ARG A 10 7.52 30.43 -11.32
N TYR A 11 6.34 30.33 -10.72
CA TYR A 11 5.13 29.88 -11.39
C TYR A 11 4.37 31.08 -11.93
N ARG A 12 3.64 30.91 -13.04
CA ARG A 12 2.61 31.88 -13.44
C ARG A 12 1.44 31.75 -12.47
N ALA A 13 1.64 32.14 -11.21
CA ALA A 13 0.65 31.99 -10.15
C ALA A 13 -0.62 32.79 -10.48
N TRP A 14 -0.52 33.85 -11.28
CA TRP A 14 -1.67 34.61 -11.79
C TRP A 14 -2.45 33.92 -12.91
N ALA A 15 -1.93 32.84 -13.50
CA ALA A 15 -2.68 32.11 -14.52
C ALA A 15 -3.93 31.46 -13.92
N ARG A 16 -5.03 31.52 -14.67
CA ARG A 16 -6.34 31.03 -14.23
C ARG A 16 -6.21 29.59 -13.73
N GLY A 17 -6.69 29.33 -12.51
CA GLY A 17 -6.69 28.00 -11.88
C GLY A 17 -5.42 27.62 -11.10
N HIS A 18 -4.29 28.31 -11.30
CA HIS A 18 -3.04 28.01 -10.57
C HIS A 18 -3.10 28.33 -9.07
N PRO A 19 -3.61 29.50 -8.60
CA PRO A 19 -3.67 29.80 -7.17
C PRO A 19 -4.50 28.78 -6.40
N ALA A 20 -5.69 28.46 -6.93
CA ALA A 20 -6.62 27.52 -6.29
C ALA A 20 -5.99 26.12 -6.17
N PHE A 21 -5.26 25.67 -7.20
CA PHE A 21 -4.54 24.40 -7.14
C PHE A 21 -3.43 24.41 -6.08
N LEU A 22 -2.56 25.42 -6.09
CA LEU A 22 -1.45 25.54 -5.14
C LEU A 22 -1.94 25.64 -3.69
N LEU A 23 -3.03 26.39 -3.44
CA LEU A 23 -3.67 26.47 -2.14
C LEU A 23 -4.26 25.12 -1.72
N SER A 24 -4.93 24.41 -2.63
CA SER A 24 -5.51 23.10 -2.33
C SER A 24 -4.45 22.08 -1.94
N GLN A 25 -3.29 22.10 -2.59
CA GLN A 25 -2.16 21.21 -2.28
C GLN A 25 -1.58 21.47 -0.88
N ALA A 26 -1.57 22.74 -0.43
CA ALA A 26 -1.04 23.11 0.87
C ALA A 26 -2.05 22.89 2.02
N PHE A 27 -3.35 23.04 1.76
CA PHE A 27 -4.34 23.23 2.81
C PHE A 27 -5.56 22.31 2.75
N ASP A 28 -5.76 21.58 1.65
CA ASP A 28 -6.94 20.75 1.42
C ASP A 28 -6.61 19.45 0.66
N ARG A 29 -5.87 18.55 1.33
CA ARG A 29 -5.44 17.27 0.74
C ARG A 29 -6.60 16.30 0.57
N GLU A 30 -7.57 16.31 1.48
CA GLU A 30 -8.72 15.38 1.48
C GLU A 30 -9.92 15.88 0.65
N ARG A 31 -9.79 16.99 -0.09
CA ARG A 31 -10.86 17.58 -0.91
C ARG A 31 -11.59 16.56 -1.80
N ASN A 32 -10.84 15.64 -2.40
CA ASN A 32 -11.41 14.68 -3.34
C ASN A 32 -12.23 13.61 -2.61
N LEU A 33 -11.80 13.20 -1.41
CA LEU A 33 -12.56 12.29 -0.55
C LEU A 33 -13.86 12.96 -0.08
N ARG A 34 -13.80 14.22 0.37
CA ARG A 34 -14.99 14.97 0.82
C ARG A 34 -16.01 15.20 -0.29
N HIS A 35 -15.56 15.31 -1.53
CA HIS A 35 -16.45 15.41 -2.69
C HIS A 35 -16.99 14.06 -3.19
N GLY A 36 -16.55 12.94 -2.63
CA GLY A 36 -17.03 11.61 -3.00
C GLY A 36 -16.65 11.19 -4.41
N PHE A 37 -15.51 11.66 -4.94
CA PHE A 37 -15.08 11.23 -6.28
C PHE A 37 -14.73 9.74 -6.30
N THR A 38 -15.35 9.03 -7.23
CA THR A 38 -15.13 7.59 -7.45
C THR A 38 -13.92 7.35 -8.35
N ASP A 39 -13.44 6.10 -8.37
CA ASP A 39 -12.38 5.63 -9.29
C ASP A 39 -12.70 5.94 -10.76
N GLU A 40 -13.98 5.83 -11.15
CA GLU A 40 -14.45 6.15 -12.49
C GLU A 40 -14.35 7.66 -12.78
N ASN A 41 -14.64 8.52 -11.80
CA ASN A 41 -14.44 9.98 -11.96
C ASN A 41 -12.96 10.29 -12.18
N HIS A 42 -12.08 9.72 -11.36
CA HIS A 42 -10.63 9.90 -11.46
C HIS A 42 -10.06 9.39 -12.79
N LEU A 43 -10.53 8.22 -13.27
CA LEU A 43 -10.16 7.64 -14.56
C LEU A 43 -10.55 8.56 -15.72
N ARG A 44 -11.82 9.00 -15.77
CA ARG A 44 -12.31 9.88 -16.84
C ARG A 44 -11.59 11.23 -16.86
N ALA A 45 -11.31 11.81 -15.69
CA ALA A 45 -10.58 13.07 -15.60
C ALA A 45 -9.13 12.93 -16.11
N ALA A 46 -8.43 11.86 -15.75
CA ALA A 46 -7.08 11.60 -16.25
C ALA A 46 -7.07 11.33 -17.76
N ALA A 47 -8.05 10.57 -18.26
CA ALA A 47 -8.22 10.30 -19.68
C ALA A 47 -8.52 11.59 -20.47
N GLN A 48 -9.35 12.48 -19.92
CA GLN A 48 -9.63 13.80 -20.49
C GLN A 48 -8.38 14.69 -20.52
N TRP A 49 -7.55 14.64 -19.48
CA TRP A 49 -6.30 15.39 -19.45
C TRP A 49 -5.32 14.90 -20.53
N LEU A 50 -5.17 13.58 -20.72
CA LEU A 50 -4.35 13.03 -21.81
C LEU A 50 -4.88 13.41 -23.19
N ALA A 51 -6.21 13.40 -23.36
CA ALA A 51 -6.85 13.89 -24.58
C ALA A 51 -6.50 15.36 -24.84
N ALA A 52 -6.61 16.22 -23.82
CA ALA A 52 -6.23 17.63 -23.91
C ALA A 52 -4.73 17.83 -24.21
N ALA A 53 -3.87 16.98 -23.67
CA ALA A 53 -2.44 16.99 -23.95
C ALA A 53 -2.15 16.68 -25.44
N GLN A 54 -2.85 15.71 -26.04
CA GLN A 54 -2.73 15.42 -27.47
C GLN A 54 -3.37 16.52 -28.35
N ASP A 55 -4.50 17.08 -27.92
CA ASP A 55 -5.20 18.12 -28.69
C ASP A 55 -4.49 19.47 -28.63
N SER A 56 -3.56 19.65 -27.69
CA SER A 56 -2.65 20.80 -27.67
C SER A 56 -1.60 20.77 -28.79
N GLN A 57 -1.48 19.64 -29.50
CA GLN A 57 -0.50 19.41 -30.56
C GLN A 57 -1.20 19.20 -31.91
N SER A 58 -0.60 19.68 -32.99
CA SER A 58 -1.11 19.51 -34.36
C SER A 58 -0.54 18.29 -35.08
N ASP A 59 0.53 17.68 -34.55
CA ASP A 59 1.29 16.60 -35.19
C ASP A 59 0.75 15.19 -34.86
N GLY A 60 -0.23 15.09 -33.96
CA GLY A 60 -0.80 13.81 -33.50
C GLY A 60 -0.10 13.20 -32.28
N GLY A 61 1.07 13.74 -31.90
CA GLY A 61 1.79 13.38 -30.69
C GLY A 61 1.14 13.91 -29.42
N VAL A 62 1.61 13.44 -28.27
CA VAL A 62 1.11 13.88 -26.95
C VAL A 62 2.13 14.81 -26.31
N ALA A 63 1.68 16.00 -25.90
CA ALA A 63 2.52 16.95 -25.17
C ALA A 63 3.17 16.27 -23.95
N GLY A 64 4.48 16.45 -23.77
CA GLY A 64 5.23 15.81 -22.68
C GLY A 64 4.69 16.17 -21.29
N ARG A 65 4.38 17.45 -21.08
CA ARG A 65 3.89 17.95 -19.79
C ARG A 65 3.16 19.29 -19.91
N TYR A 66 2.39 19.63 -18.87
CA TYR A 66 1.95 20.99 -18.61
C TYR A 66 2.80 21.60 -17.49
N GLN A 67 3.51 22.70 -17.77
CA GLN A 67 4.35 23.40 -16.80
C GLN A 67 3.61 24.62 -16.24
N LEU A 68 3.63 24.80 -14.92
CA LEU A 68 2.97 25.96 -14.28
C LEU A 68 3.54 27.32 -14.72
N ASN A 69 4.75 27.36 -15.28
CA ASN A 69 5.41 28.57 -15.74
C ASN A 69 5.27 28.82 -17.26
N ARG A 70 5.09 27.78 -18.09
CA ARG A 70 5.14 27.90 -19.56
C ARG A 70 3.90 27.37 -20.28
N GLY A 71 3.10 26.50 -19.65
CA GLY A 71 1.95 25.84 -20.28
C GLY A 71 2.32 24.47 -20.86
N TRP A 72 1.59 24.03 -21.88
CA TRP A 72 1.87 22.77 -22.58
C TRP A 72 3.23 22.81 -23.27
N THR A 73 3.99 21.73 -23.17
CA THR A 73 5.22 21.52 -23.92
C THR A 73 4.94 20.86 -25.28
N SER A 74 5.98 20.52 -26.04
CA SER A 74 5.83 19.88 -27.34
C SER A 74 5.56 18.38 -27.23
N SER A 75 5.18 17.74 -28.34
CA SER A 75 5.04 16.29 -28.43
C SER A 75 6.32 15.57 -27.99
N TYR A 76 6.17 14.56 -27.15
CA TYR A 76 7.29 13.76 -26.65
C TYR A 76 7.20 12.33 -27.20
N PRO A 77 8.03 11.96 -28.21
CA PRO A 77 8.02 10.65 -28.88
C PRO A 77 7.99 9.45 -27.94
N GLU A 78 8.92 9.36 -26.99
CA GLU A 78 9.00 8.26 -26.02
C GLU A 78 7.65 7.98 -25.35
N THR A 79 7.09 9.04 -24.77
CA THR A 79 5.90 8.95 -23.94
C THR A 79 4.64 8.77 -24.78
N THR A 80 4.62 9.35 -25.99
CA THR A 80 3.58 9.08 -26.98
C THR A 80 3.55 7.59 -27.34
N GLY A 81 4.73 6.98 -27.50
CA GLY A 81 4.93 5.54 -27.71
C GLY A 81 4.17 4.68 -26.69
N TYR A 82 4.55 4.76 -25.42
CA TYR A 82 3.91 3.93 -24.39
C TYR A 82 2.51 4.42 -23.96
N ILE A 83 2.01 5.55 -24.48
CA ILE A 83 0.61 5.98 -24.32
C ILE A 83 -0.31 5.25 -25.30
N VAL A 84 0.18 4.78 -26.46
CA VAL A 84 -0.60 3.97 -27.41
C VAL A 84 -1.35 2.82 -26.73
N PRO A 85 -0.72 1.91 -25.95
CA PRO A 85 -1.43 0.84 -25.25
C PRO A 85 -2.45 1.37 -24.23
N THR A 86 -2.17 2.50 -23.57
CA THR A 86 -3.14 3.15 -22.66
C THR A 86 -4.35 3.69 -23.41
N PHE A 87 -4.19 4.31 -24.58
CA PHE A 87 -5.30 4.72 -25.44
C PHE A 87 -6.12 3.51 -25.94
N LEU A 88 -5.47 2.41 -26.31
CA LEU A 88 -6.17 1.17 -26.66
C LEU A 88 -6.96 0.62 -25.46
N ALA A 89 -6.37 0.61 -24.26
CA ALA A 89 -7.06 0.19 -23.04
C ALA A 89 -8.25 1.10 -22.69
N LEU A 90 -8.10 2.42 -22.84
CA LEU A 90 -9.18 3.39 -22.66
C LEU A 90 -10.28 3.22 -23.71
N SER A 91 -9.96 2.84 -24.95
CA SER A 91 -10.98 2.61 -25.98
C SER A 91 -11.94 1.47 -25.60
N ARG A 92 -11.44 0.46 -24.89
CA ARG A 92 -12.22 -0.63 -24.31
C ARG A 92 -12.95 -0.21 -23.04
N ALA A 93 -12.27 0.54 -22.17
CA ALA A 93 -12.83 0.95 -20.87
C ALA A 93 -13.89 2.06 -20.97
N LEU A 94 -13.79 2.93 -21.99
CA LEU A 94 -14.64 4.08 -22.25
C LEU A 94 -15.10 4.09 -23.72
N PRO A 95 -15.97 3.14 -24.14
CA PRO A 95 -16.47 3.08 -25.51
C PRO A 95 -17.10 4.41 -25.94
N GLY A 96 -16.86 4.81 -27.20
CA GLY A 96 -17.38 6.07 -27.77
C GLY A 96 -16.59 7.33 -27.44
N ALA A 97 -15.61 7.29 -26.52
CA ALA A 97 -14.78 8.45 -26.18
C ALA A 97 -13.64 8.77 -27.18
N GLY A 98 -13.57 8.06 -28.31
CA GLY A 98 -12.64 8.36 -29.40
C GLY A 98 -11.18 7.94 -29.17
N PHE A 99 -10.85 7.20 -28.11
CA PHE A 99 -9.46 6.85 -27.78
C PHE A 99 -8.76 5.94 -28.81
N ARG A 100 -9.50 5.13 -29.58
CA ARG A 100 -8.89 4.36 -30.70
C ARG A 100 -8.31 5.29 -31.77
N LYS A 101 -9.04 6.33 -32.18
CA LYS A 101 -8.54 7.35 -33.13
C LYS A 101 -7.37 8.15 -32.57
N ARG A 102 -7.31 8.32 -31.24
CA ARG A 102 -6.18 8.97 -30.57
C ARG A 102 -4.92 8.10 -30.62
N ALA A 103 -5.05 6.79 -30.44
CA ALA A 103 -3.97 5.83 -30.63
C ALA A 103 -3.46 5.84 -32.09
N GLU A 104 -4.36 5.86 -33.07
CA GLU A 104 -4.02 5.97 -34.49
C GLU A 104 -3.20 7.23 -34.81
N ARG A 105 -3.67 8.41 -34.34
CA ARG A 105 -2.92 9.67 -34.49
C ARG A 105 -1.54 9.63 -33.83
N ALA A 106 -1.43 9.02 -32.65
CA ALA A 106 -0.17 8.85 -31.95
C ALA A 106 0.80 7.95 -32.75
N VAL A 107 0.30 6.86 -33.33
CA VAL A 107 1.10 5.97 -34.20
C VAL A 107 1.55 6.70 -35.46
N GLY A 108 0.66 7.45 -36.13
CA GLY A 108 1.04 8.26 -37.29
C GLY A 108 2.14 9.28 -36.98
N PHE A 109 2.06 9.95 -35.81
CA PHE A 109 3.13 10.81 -35.32
C PHE A 109 4.44 10.05 -35.15
N LEU A 110 4.42 8.89 -34.50
CA LEU A 110 5.63 8.08 -34.26
C LEU A 110 6.29 7.67 -35.58
N LEU A 111 5.52 7.15 -36.55
CA LEU A 111 6.04 6.80 -37.87
C LEU A 111 6.72 8.00 -38.55
N SER A 112 6.14 9.20 -38.41
CA SER A 112 6.69 10.42 -39.00
C SER A 112 8.02 10.90 -38.41
N VAL A 113 8.39 10.42 -37.21
CA VAL A 113 9.61 10.83 -36.50
C VAL A 113 10.66 9.71 -36.39
N GLN A 114 10.43 8.56 -37.01
CA GLN A 114 11.43 7.49 -37.06
C GLN A 114 12.64 7.95 -37.90
N LEU A 115 13.85 7.76 -37.35
CA LEU A 115 15.08 8.16 -38.02
C LEU A 115 15.45 7.16 -39.12
N PRO A 116 16.30 7.56 -40.11
CA PRO A 116 16.70 6.67 -41.21
C PRO A 116 17.35 5.36 -40.74
N ASP A 117 18.12 5.40 -39.67
CA ASP A 117 18.80 4.24 -39.07
C ASP A 117 17.85 3.31 -38.28
N GLY A 118 16.58 3.69 -38.12
CA GLY A 118 15.54 2.92 -37.43
C GLY A 118 15.30 3.34 -35.98
N GLY A 119 16.21 4.12 -35.38
CA GLY A 119 16.05 4.65 -34.04
C GLY A 119 14.98 5.75 -33.96
N PHE A 120 14.66 6.18 -32.75
CA PHE A 120 13.78 7.31 -32.48
C PHE A 120 14.48 8.39 -31.66
N PRO A 121 14.13 9.68 -31.88
CA PRO A 121 14.78 10.77 -31.18
C PRO A 121 14.56 10.73 -29.65
N GLY A 122 15.62 11.10 -28.93
CA GLY A 122 15.59 11.45 -27.50
C GLY A 122 14.74 12.71 -27.22
N LEU A 123 14.32 12.93 -25.97
CA LEU A 123 13.65 14.17 -25.52
C LEU A 123 12.34 14.53 -26.27
N GLU A 124 11.82 15.74 -26.03
CA GLU A 124 10.66 16.28 -26.73
C GLU A 124 11.03 16.82 -28.11
N ILE A 125 10.09 16.86 -29.06
CA ILE A 125 10.35 17.19 -30.47
C ILE A 125 10.87 18.62 -30.67
N ALA A 126 10.53 19.56 -29.77
CA ALA A 126 11.06 20.91 -29.80
C ALA A 126 12.53 20.99 -29.39
N ASP A 127 13.00 20.02 -28.58
CA ASP A 127 14.38 19.99 -28.08
C ASP A 127 15.28 19.10 -28.96
N ASN A 128 14.74 18.02 -29.53
CA ASN A 128 15.51 17.10 -30.36
C ASN A 128 14.64 16.36 -31.38
N ARG A 129 15.10 16.33 -32.63
CA ARG A 129 14.45 15.62 -33.76
C ARG A 129 15.36 14.65 -34.48
N THR A 130 16.64 14.56 -34.09
CA THR A 130 17.68 13.92 -34.90
C THR A 130 18.54 12.95 -34.13
N ALA A 131 18.84 13.21 -32.85
CA ALA A 131 19.69 12.35 -32.05
C ALA A 131 18.88 11.19 -31.45
N PRO A 132 19.20 9.92 -31.76
CA PRO A 132 18.42 8.79 -31.26
C PRO A 132 18.64 8.55 -29.76
N SER A 133 17.72 7.80 -29.14
CA SER A 133 17.86 7.30 -27.76
C SER A 133 17.36 5.86 -27.65
N PRO A 134 18.13 4.92 -27.04
CA PRO A 134 17.68 3.56 -26.82
C PRO A 134 16.57 3.45 -25.79
N PHE A 135 16.53 4.33 -24.80
CA PHE A 135 15.40 4.34 -23.87
C PHE A 135 14.11 4.68 -24.61
N ASN A 136 14.12 5.75 -25.42
CA ASN A 136 12.96 6.21 -26.18
C ASN A 136 12.53 5.17 -27.22
N THR A 137 13.49 4.64 -27.96
CA THR A 137 13.25 3.64 -28.99
C THR A 137 12.62 2.38 -28.40
N GLY A 138 13.06 1.92 -27.22
CA GLY A 138 12.44 0.80 -26.51
C GLY A 138 11.00 1.09 -26.09
N GLN A 139 10.72 2.27 -25.53
CA GLN A 139 9.35 2.68 -25.15
C GLN A 139 8.41 2.78 -26.36
N ILE A 140 8.91 3.26 -27.50
CA ILE A 140 8.15 3.36 -28.75
C ILE A 140 7.91 1.98 -29.36
N LEU A 141 8.91 1.09 -29.30
CA LEU A 141 8.77 -0.31 -29.73
C LEU A 141 7.59 -1.00 -29.03
N HIS A 142 7.42 -0.79 -27.72
CA HIS A 142 6.25 -1.29 -26.99
C HIS A 142 4.93 -0.75 -27.55
N GLY A 143 4.86 0.55 -27.84
CA GLY A 143 3.69 1.20 -28.43
C GLY A 143 3.33 0.66 -29.82
N LEU A 144 4.32 0.58 -30.71
CA LEU A 144 4.14 0.06 -32.07
C LEU A 144 3.76 -1.43 -32.05
N THR A 145 4.38 -2.22 -31.17
CA THR A 145 4.03 -3.64 -30.99
C THR A 145 2.58 -3.79 -30.54
N ALA A 146 2.14 -2.98 -29.57
CA ALA A 146 0.76 -3.01 -29.08
C ALA A 146 -0.25 -2.63 -30.17
N TRP A 147 0.06 -1.63 -31.00
CA TRP A 147 -0.80 -1.26 -32.13
C TRP A 147 -0.87 -2.36 -33.18
N HIS A 148 0.28 -2.85 -33.66
CA HIS A 148 0.33 -3.91 -34.67
C HIS A 148 -0.39 -5.18 -34.20
N ARG A 149 -0.26 -5.55 -32.92
CA ARG A 149 -1.01 -6.69 -32.33
C ARG A 149 -2.54 -6.51 -32.41
N GLU A 150 -3.03 -5.28 -32.37
CA GLU A 150 -4.46 -4.95 -32.44
C GLU A 150 -4.97 -4.76 -33.88
N THR A 151 -4.12 -4.35 -34.82
CA THR A 151 -4.55 -3.91 -36.16
C THR A 151 -4.01 -4.74 -37.32
N GLY A 152 -2.87 -5.42 -37.16
CA GLY A 152 -2.17 -6.08 -38.26
C GLY A 152 -1.54 -5.11 -39.27
N ASP A 153 -1.29 -3.87 -38.88
CA ASP A 153 -0.69 -2.83 -39.75
C ASP A 153 0.79 -3.10 -40.08
N ASP A 154 1.06 -3.56 -41.31
CA ASP A 154 2.39 -3.94 -41.77
C ASP A 154 3.41 -2.79 -41.76
N GLU A 155 3.00 -1.54 -41.99
CA GLU A 155 3.91 -0.38 -41.92
C GLU A 155 4.44 -0.21 -40.50
N VAL A 156 3.57 -0.40 -39.51
CA VAL A 156 3.92 -0.33 -38.09
C VAL A 156 4.82 -1.48 -37.69
N ARG A 157 4.58 -2.69 -38.22
CA ARG A 157 5.46 -3.85 -38.01
C ARG A 157 6.87 -3.58 -38.55
N ILE A 158 7.00 -3.02 -39.75
CA ILE A 158 8.29 -2.66 -40.36
C ILE A 158 9.02 -1.62 -39.51
N ALA A 159 8.31 -0.59 -39.04
CA ALA A 159 8.89 0.42 -38.16
C ALA A 159 9.38 -0.18 -36.84
N ALA A 160 8.60 -1.07 -36.22
CA ALA A 160 8.99 -1.78 -34.99
C ALA A 160 10.22 -2.68 -35.21
N GLU A 161 10.30 -3.40 -36.33
CA GLU A 161 11.48 -4.21 -36.69
C GLU A 161 12.74 -3.35 -36.84
N ARG A 162 12.65 -2.20 -37.50
CA ARG A 162 13.78 -1.25 -37.65
C ARG A 162 14.25 -0.73 -36.30
N ALA A 163 13.31 -0.38 -35.42
CA ALA A 163 13.60 0.06 -34.06
C ALA A 163 14.30 -1.03 -33.23
N MET A 164 13.81 -2.26 -33.30
CA MET A 164 14.43 -3.41 -32.63
C MET A 164 15.85 -3.65 -33.15
N ARG A 165 16.06 -3.71 -34.48
CA ARG A 165 17.41 -3.92 -35.06
C ARG A 165 18.37 -2.81 -34.64
N TRP A 166 17.91 -1.56 -34.60
CA TRP A 166 18.71 -0.46 -34.12
C TRP A 166 19.10 -0.63 -32.64
N LEU A 167 18.15 -1.01 -31.77
CA LEU A 167 18.44 -1.32 -30.36
C LEU A 167 19.50 -2.41 -30.20
N LEU A 168 19.43 -3.48 -31.00
CA LEU A 168 20.46 -4.54 -31.00
C LEU A 168 21.84 -4.00 -31.39
N SER A 169 21.89 -3.05 -32.34
CA SER A 169 23.16 -2.48 -32.81
C SER A 169 23.86 -1.59 -31.79
N VAL A 170 23.10 -0.97 -30.88
CA VAL A 170 23.63 -0.03 -29.88
C VAL A 170 23.86 -0.65 -28.51
N GLN A 171 23.34 -1.85 -28.22
CA GLN A 171 23.64 -2.58 -26.99
C GLN A 171 25.14 -2.88 -26.88
N ASP A 172 25.72 -2.68 -25.71
CA ASP A 172 27.11 -3.01 -25.44
C ASP A 172 27.28 -4.53 -25.28
N THR A 173 28.52 -5.02 -25.43
CA THR A 173 28.81 -6.47 -25.37
C THR A 173 28.55 -7.07 -23.98
N ASP A 174 28.60 -6.26 -22.92
CA ASP A 174 28.27 -6.65 -21.55
C ASP A 174 26.76 -6.63 -21.26
N GLY A 175 25.93 -6.27 -22.24
CA GLY A 175 24.47 -6.23 -22.13
C GLY A 175 23.89 -4.88 -21.72
N ALA A 176 24.72 -3.91 -21.33
CA ALA A 176 24.25 -2.57 -20.95
C ALA A 176 23.92 -1.71 -22.18
N PHE A 177 23.29 -0.55 -21.93
CA PHE A 177 23.08 0.50 -22.92
C PHE A 177 23.75 1.79 -22.44
N ARG A 178 24.91 2.14 -23.03
CA ARG A 178 25.61 3.40 -22.74
C ARG A 178 25.55 4.37 -23.92
N ARG A 179 25.76 3.85 -25.14
CA ARG A 179 25.73 4.65 -26.37
C ARG A 179 24.35 5.26 -26.59
N HIS A 180 24.31 6.56 -26.87
CA HIS A 180 23.09 7.34 -27.06
C HIS A 180 22.14 7.36 -25.86
N PHE A 181 22.55 6.83 -24.70
CA PHE A 181 21.77 6.89 -23.48
C PHE A 181 21.87 8.28 -22.85
N TYR A 182 20.89 8.66 -22.03
CA TYR A 182 20.91 9.96 -21.37
C TYR A 182 22.16 10.09 -20.49
N GLY A 183 23.01 11.08 -20.77
CA GLY A 183 24.27 11.30 -20.06
C GLY A 183 25.39 10.28 -20.40
N GLU A 184 25.19 9.41 -21.38
CA GLU A 184 26.18 8.41 -21.84
C GLU A 184 26.72 7.45 -20.75
N PHE A 185 25.97 7.24 -19.68
CA PHE A 185 26.30 6.28 -18.61
C PHE A 185 25.30 5.11 -18.60
N ALA A 186 25.68 3.99 -17.96
CA ALA A 186 24.80 2.84 -17.81
C ALA A 186 23.91 2.98 -16.57
N ALA A 187 22.61 2.70 -16.72
CA ALA A 187 21.65 2.75 -15.62
C ALA A 187 20.75 1.51 -15.61
N THR A 188 20.49 0.93 -14.45
CA THR A 188 19.64 -0.27 -14.33
C THR A 188 18.16 0.00 -14.59
N TYR A 189 17.71 1.26 -14.58
CA TYR A 189 16.36 1.59 -15.03
C TYR A 189 16.16 1.34 -16.54
N SER A 190 17.25 1.18 -17.31
CA SER A 190 17.20 0.68 -18.69
C SER A 190 16.66 -0.75 -18.79
N ALA A 191 16.52 -1.50 -17.68
CA ALA A 191 15.78 -2.76 -17.68
C ALA A 191 14.35 -2.60 -18.23
N HIS A 192 13.74 -1.42 -18.06
CA HIS A 192 12.42 -1.14 -18.64
C HIS A 192 12.45 -0.92 -20.16
N LEU A 193 13.58 -0.55 -20.76
CA LEU A 193 13.71 -0.56 -22.23
C LEU A 193 13.93 -1.99 -22.72
N ALA A 194 14.76 -2.76 -22.02
CA ALA A 194 15.11 -4.13 -22.40
C ALA A 194 13.93 -5.09 -22.31
N CYS A 195 12.98 -4.88 -21.40
CA CYS A 195 11.79 -5.72 -21.34
C CYS A 195 10.90 -5.60 -22.59
N TRP A 196 10.99 -4.50 -23.32
CA TRP A 196 10.28 -4.33 -24.59
C TRP A 196 11.00 -5.01 -25.76
N LEU A 197 12.31 -5.24 -25.67
CA LEU A 197 13.01 -6.20 -26.54
C LEU A 197 12.54 -7.62 -26.26
N ALA A 198 12.34 -7.99 -24.99
CA ALA A 198 11.80 -9.31 -24.63
C ALA A 198 10.36 -9.48 -25.16
N GLU A 199 9.50 -8.48 -24.98
CA GLU A 199 8.13 -8.50 -25.52
C GLU A 199 8.12 -8.64 -27.04
N TRP A 200 8.95 -7.88 -27.75
CA TRP A 200 9.10 -8.03 -29.19
C TRP A 200 9.59 -9.43 -29.58
N GLY A 201 10.60 -9.93 -28.87
CA GLY A 201 11.18 -11.25 -29.11
C GLY A 201 10.17 -12.38 -28.96
N GLU A 202 9.30 -12.32 -27.95
CA GLU A 202 8.18 -13.25 -27.79
C GLU A 202 7.14 -13.08 -28.90
N TYR A 203 6.74 -11.83 -29.17
CA TYR A 203 5.71 -11.50 -30.14
C TYR A 203 6.05 -11.89 -31.58
N ALA A 204 7.27 -11.59 -32.02
CA ALA A 204 7.76 -11.81 -33.38
C ALA A 204 8.60 -13.09 -33.52
N ALA A 205 8.71 -13.91 -32.46
CA ALA A 205 9.60 -15.06 -32.39
C ALA A 205 11.07 -14.73 -32.72
N ASP A 206 11.53 -13.53 -32.34
CA ASP A 206 12.89 -13.03 -32.60
C ASP A 206 13.85 -13.45 -31.48
N ARG A 207 14.68 -14.46 -31.78
CA ARG A 207 15.67 -14.99 -30.84
C ARG A 207 16.79 -14.01 -30.51
N ALA A 208 17.14 -13.09 -31.41
CA ALA A 208 18.19 -12.11 -31.17
C ALA A 208 17.71 -11.05 -30.16
N ALA A 209 16.46 -10.62 -30.28
CA ALA A 209 15.82 -9.73 -29.31
C ALA A 209 15.72 -10.37 -27.91
N LEU A 210 15.29 -11.64 -27.83
CA LEU A 210 15.25 -12.39 -26.56
C LEU A 210 16.66 -12.52 -25.93
N ALA A 211 17.67 -12.84 -26.73
CA ALA A 211 19.05 -12.95 -26.25
C ALA A 211 19.60 -11.61 -25.75
N ALA A 212 19.30 -10.51 -26.43
CA ALA A 212 19.68 -9.17 -26.02
C ALA A 212 19.02 -8.74 -24.70
N ALA A 213 17.72 -9.02 -24.54
CA ALA A 213 17.02 -8.79 -23.29
C ALA A 213 17.60 -9.64 -22.15
N GLY A 214 17.96 -10.90 -22.42
CA GLY A 214 18.61 -11.79 -21.46
C GLY A 214 19.96 -11.27 -20.97
N ARG A 215 20.84 -10.82 -21.88
CA ARG A 215 22.11 -10.19 -21.51
C ARG A 215 21.92 -8.96 -20.62
N HIS A 216 20.93 -8.13 -20.94
CA HIS A 216 20.64 -6.95 -20.12
C HIS A 216 20.08 -7.31 -18.74
N LEU A 217 19.26 -8.37 -18.66
CA LEU A 217 18.78 -8.90 -17.39
C LEU A 217 19.94 -9.38 -16.52
N ASP A 218 20.88 -10.16 -17.10
CA ASP A 218 22.06 -10.64 -16.37
C ASP A 218 22.93 -9.47 -15.88
N TRP A 219 23.16 -8.45 -16.73
CA TRP A 219 23.86 -7.23 -16.34
C TRP A 219 23.16 -6.51 -15.18
N THR A 220 21.84 -6.35 -15.26
CA THR A 220 21.04 -5.69 -14.22
C THR A 220 21.06 -6.45 -12.89
N LEU A 221 20.92 -7.78 -12.93
CA LEU A 221 20.97 -8.63 -11.73
C LEU A 221 22.36 -8.66 -11.11
N GLY A 222 23.42 -8.49 -11.91
CA GLY A 222 24.78 -8.29 -11.42
C GLY A 222 24.98 -7.06 -10.53
N HIS A 223 24.02 -6.13 -10.52
CA HIS A 223 24.01 -4.95 -9.64
C HIS A 223 23.13 -5.11 -8.39
N GLN A 224 22.56 -6.29 -8.15
CA GLN A 224 21.83 -6.60 -6.93
C GLN A 224 22.79 -6.72 -5.73
N ARG A 225 22.36 -6.20 -4.59
CA ARG A 225 23.05 -6.30 -3.30
C ARG A 225 22.31 -7.26 -2.37
N ASP A 226 23.00 -7.71 -1.32
CA ASP A 226 22.48 -8.63 -0.30
C ASP A 226 21.23 -8.12 0.43
N ASN A 227 20.99 -6.80 0.40
CA ASN A 227 19.83 -6.16 1.02
C ASN A 227 18.66 -5.92 0.05
N ASP A 228 18.63 -6.63 -1.08
CA ASP A 228 17.65 -6.55 -2.18
C ASP A 228 17.71 -5.26 -3.01
N TRP A 229 18.65 -4.34 -2.72
CA TRP A 229 18.82 -3.12 -3.51
C TRP A 229 19.46 -3.42 -4.86
N ILE A 230 18.97 -2.78 -5.92
CA ILE A 230 19.56 -2.85 -7.26
C ILE A 230 20.23 -1.51 -7.55
N ALA A 231 21.56 -1.52 -7.63
CA ALA A 231 22.37 -0.31 -7.81
C ALA A 231 22.14 0.34 -9.19
N LEU A 232 22.62 1.57 -9.35
CA LEU A 232 22.59 2.34 -10.62
C LEU A 232 21.17 2.64 -11.16
N CYS A 233 20.15 2.61 -10.30
CA CYS A 233 18.78 2.92 -10.71
C CYS A 233 18.45 4.43 -10.64
N GLY A 234 19.42 5.32 -10.44
CA GLY A 234 19.23 6.78 -10.48
C GLY A 234 19.23 7.35 -11.91
N PHE A 235 18.75 8.58 -12.08
CA PHE A 235 18.71 9.30 -13.37
C PHE A 235 20.04 9.95 -13.78
N ASP A 236 20.99 10.05 -12.85
CA ASP A 236 22.27 10.69 -13.08
C ASP A 236 23.35 10.08 -12.17
N GLU A 237 24.60 10.43 -12.44
CA GLU A 237 25.76 9.94 -11.68
C GLU A 237 25.76 10.42 -10.22
N GLU A 238 25.18 11.59 -9.91
CA GLU A 238 25.08 12.10 -8.53
C GLU A 238 24.19 11.16 -7.70
N GLN A 239 23.06 10.73 -8.25
CA GLN A 239 22.16 9.76 -7.64
C GLN A 239 22.82 8.38 -7.49
N HIS A 240 23.65 7.98 -8.46
CA HIS A 240 24.41 6.72 -8.37
C HIS A 240 25.43 6.77 -7.24
N LEU A 241 26.22 7.85 -7.16
CA LEU A 241 27.21 8.08 -6.10
C LEU A 241 26.56 8.20 -4.72
N ALA A 242 25.41 8.88 -4.64
CA ALA A 242 24.66 9.06 -3.40
C ALA A 242 23.77 7.84 -3.04
N GLU A 243 23.85 6.77 -3.84
CA GLU A 243 23.10 5.52 -3.70
C GLU A 243 21.61 5.72 -3.40
N ASN A 244 20.98 6.62 -4.13
CA ASN A 244 19.56 6.87 -4.01
C ASN A 244 18.93 7.05 -5.39
N ALA A 245 17.64 6.78 -5.46
CA ALA A 245 16.91 6.84 -6.71
C ALA A 245 15.47 7.29 -6.47
N PHE A 246 14.89 7.89 -7.49
CA PHE A 246 13.45 8.18 -7.44
C PHE A 246 12.69 6.87 -7.46
N THR A 247 11.56 6.80 -6.74
CA THR A 247 10.71 5.60 -6.81
C THR A 247 10.24 5.28 -8.21
N HIS A 248 10.20 6.27 -9.10
CA HIS A 248 9.96 6.10 -10.53
C HIS A 248 11.02 5.24 -11.23
N THR A 249 12.31 5.52 -11.04
CA THR A 249 13.39 4.77 -11.71
C THR A 249 13.67 3.43 -11.05
N ILE A 250 13.44 3.33 -9.73
CA ILE A 250 13.35 2.03 -9.05
C ILE A 250 12.23 1.19 -9.68
N ALA A 251 11.03 1.76 -9.83
CA ALA A 251 9.92 1.04 -10.43
C ALA A 251 10.18 0.64 -11.89
N TYR A 252 10.88 1.48 -12.68
CA TYR A 252 11.35 1.09 -14.01
C TYR A 252 12.25 -0.14 -13.97
N THR A 253 13.26 -0.11 -13.10
CA THR A 253 14.17 -1.24 -12.90
C THR A 253 13.41 -2.52 -12.57
N LEU A 254 12.53 -2.46 -11.56
CA LEU A 254 11.77 -3.63 -11.09
C LEU A 254 10.77 -4.15 -12.11
N ALA A 255 10.03 -3.27 -12.80
CA ALA A 255 9.09 -3.66 -13.85
C ALA A 255 9.82 -4.29 -15.04
N GLY A 256 10.99 -3.75 -15.40
CA GLY A 256 11.84 -4.27 -16.47
C GLY A 256 12.35 -5.68 -16.17
N ILE A 257 12.93 -5.87 -14.97
CA ILE A 257 13.37 -7.19 -14.50
C ILE A 257 12.21 -8.17 -14.48
N LEU A 258 11.09 -7.81 -13.85
CA LEU A 258 9.94 -8.70 -13.70
C LEU A 258 9.38 -9.12 -15.05
N THR A 259 9.20 -8.17 -15.98
CA THR A 259 8.65 -8.45 -17.32
C THR A 259 9.58 -9.35 -18.12
N THR A 260 10.87 -9.01 -18.18
CA THR A 260 11.86 -9.80 -18.92
C THR A 260 11.98 -11.20 -18.34
N SER A 261 11.99 -11.31 -17.01
CA SER A 261 12.12 -12.59 -16.33
C SER A 261 10.91 -13.49 -16.52
N GLU A 262 9.70 -12.94 -16.59
CA GLU A 262 8.50 -13.71 -16.89
C GLU A 262 8.52 -14.27 -18.32
N ILE A 263 8.92 -13.46 -19.31
CA ILE A 263 9.03 -13.89 -20.71
C ILE A 263 10.13 -14.94 -20.88
N LEU A 264 11.27 -14.78 -20.21
CA LEU A 264 12.41 -15.70 -20.30
C LEU A 264 12.33 -16.90 -19.34
N GLY A 265 11.32 -16.98 -18.47
CA GLY A 265 11.20 -18.05 -17.48
C GLY A 265 12.28 -18.03 -16.38
N ARG A 266 12.79 -16.85 -16.01
CA ARG A 266 13.89 -16.65 -15.06
C ARG A 266 13.39 -16.44 -13.62
N SER A 267 13.51 -17.45 -12.76
CA SER A 267 13.02 -17.38 -11.37
C SER A 267 13.84 -16.45 -10.48
N ASP A 268 15.14 -16.32 -10.73
CA ASP A 268 16.07 -15.45 -10.03
C ASP A 268 15.69 -13.97 -10.17
N GLY A 269 15.40 -13.53 -11.40
CA GLY A 269 14.95 -12.16 -11.63
C GLY A 269 13.58 -11.87 -11.04
N ILE A 270 12.66 -12.84 -11.07
CA ILE A 270 11.35 -12.72 -10.39
C ILE A 270 11.55 -12.58 -8.88
N ALA A 271 12.44 -13.37 -8.27
CA ALA A 271 12.74 -13.30 -6.84
C ALA A 271 13.35 -11.94 -6.46
N ALA A 272 14.33 -11.45 -7.23
CA ALA A 272 14.97 -10.15 -7.01
C ALA A 272 13.96 -8.99 -7.08
N ALA A 273 13.13 -8.96 -8.13
CA ALA A 273 12.09 -7.93 -8.27
C ALA A 273 11.04 -8.00 -7.16
N SER A 274 10.66 -9.22 -6.74
CA SER A 274 9.68 -9.44 -5.66
C SER A 274 10.21 -8.93 -4.32
N ALA A 275 11.43 -9.28 -3.95
CA ALA A 275 12.05 -8.87 -2.70
C ALA A 275 12.16 -7.33 -2.61
N ALA A 276 12.68 -6.69 -3.64
CA ALA A 276 12.76 -5.23 -3.73
C ALA A 276 11.38 -4.54 -3.68
N ALA A 277 10.38 -5.08 -4.38
CA ALA A 277 9.02 -4.54 -4.36
C ALA A 277 8.37 -4.68 -2.97
N GLU A 278 8.62 -5.78 -2.25
CA GLU A 278 8.14 -5.99 -0.88
C GLU A 278 8.77 -5.02 0.12
N ARG A 279 10.05 -4.67 -0.05
CA ARG A 279 10.70 -3.62 0.77
C ARG A 279 9.95 -2.30 0.64
N LEU A 280 9.58 -1.89 -0.59
CA LEU A 280 8.80 -0.67 -0.82
C LEU A 280 7.37 -0.77 -0.30
N ALA A 281 6.72 -1.93 -0.45
CA ALA A 281 5.38 -2.15 0.11
C ALA A 281 5.40 -1.97 1.63
N ARG A 282 6.38 -2.59 2.30
CA ARG A 282 6.59 -2.47 3.74
C ARG A 282 6.84 -1.03 4.17
N ARG A 283 7.59 -0.24 3.38
CA ARG A 283 7.77 1.20 3.63
C ARG A 283 6.45 1.95 3.60
N LEU A 284 5.66 1.77 2.54
CA LEU A 284 4.34 2.38 2.42
C LEU A 284 3.42 1.97 3.57
N GLU A 285 3.41 0.70 3.94
CA GLU A 285 2.61 0.17 5.04
C GLU A 285 2.96 0.81 6.40
N LEU A 286 4.26 0.99 6.67
CA LEU A 286 4.76 1.58 7.92
C LEU A 286 4.48 3.08 8.04
N SER A 287 4.67 3.85 6.96
CA SER A 287 4.54 5.32 7.00
C SER A 287 3.24 5.89 6.42
N ARG A 288 2.39 5.05 5.80
CA ARG A 288 1.22 5.48 4.98
C ARG A 288 1.59 6.48 3.88
N PHE A 289 2.86 6.47 3.49
CA PHE A 289 3.45 7.41 2.56
C PHE A 289 4.66 6.72 1.91
N LEU A 290 4.78 6.84 0.59
CA LEU A 290 5.94 6.38 -0.16
C LEU A 290 6.79 7.60 -0.59
N PRO A 291 7.98 7.80 0.00
CA PRO A 291 8.88 8.88 -0.38
C PRO A 291 9.22 8.82 -1.86
N GLY A 292 9.28 9.98 -2.52
CA GLY A 292 9.67 10.07 -3.92
C GLY A 292 11.13 9.72 -4.19
N LEU A 293 12.00 9.79 -3.18
CA LEU A 293 13.41 9.43 -3.24
C LEU A 293 13.73 8.41 -2.13
N ILE A 294 14.36 7.29 -2.49
CA ILE A 294 14.70 6.17 -1.59
C ILE A 294 16.21 5.92 -1.69
N GLY A 295 16.87 5.72 -0.56
CA GLY A 295 18.28 5.31 -0.50
C GLY A 295 18.44 3.79 -0.50
N SER A 296 19.67 3.33 -0.72
CA SER A 296 20.06 1.91 -0.72
C SER A 296 19.76 1.17 0.59
N ASP A 297 19.50 1.89 1.68
CA ASP A 297 19.04 1.36 2.98
C ASP A 297 17.50 1.22 3.09
N TRP A 298 16.78 1.39 1.98
CA TRP A 298 15.31 1.42 1.89
C TRP A 298 14.64 2.53 2.72
N ARG A 299 15.38 3.55 3.19
CA ARG A 299 14.82 4.70 3.91
C ARG A 299 14.56 5.87 2.98
N GLY A 300 13.51 6.62 3.27
CA GLY A 300 13.15 7.82 2.52
C GLY A 300 14.21 8.92 2.62
N ARG A 301 14.54 9.52 1.48
CA ARG A 301 15.43 10.69 1.35
C ARG A 301 14.66 11.98 1.01
N SER A 302 13.35 11.88 0.81
CA SER A 302 12.50 13.04 0.49
C SER A 302 11.25 13.14 1.37
N ARG A 303 10.65 14.33 1.35
CA ARG A 303 9.35 14.63 1.98
C ARG A 303 8.19 14.77 1.00
N PHE A 304 8.46 14.69 -0.31
CA PHE A 304 7.45 14.65 -1.37
C PHE A 304 7.28 13.21 -1.87
N ALA A 305 6.11 12.87 -2.39
CA ALA A 305 5.88 11.62 -3.10
C ALA A 305 6.11 11.82 -4.60
N CYS A 306 6.74 10.87 -5.27
CA CYS A 306 6.72 10.78 -6.73
C CYS A 306 5.42 10.07 -7.13
N LEU A 307 4.49 10.78 -7.79
CA LEU A 307 3.18 10.21 -8.09
C LEU A 307 3.24 9.16 -9.20
N THR A 308 4.12 9.35 -10.20
CA THR A 308 4.40 8.31 -11.20
C THR A 308 4.89 7.02 -10.54
N GLY A 309 5.84 7.12 -9.62
CA GLY A 309 6.40 5.97 -8.90
C GLY A 309 5.35 5.22 -8.08
N ASN A 310 4.39 5.94 -7.46
CA ASN A 310 3.27 5.28 -6.78
C ASN A 310 2.41 4.44 -7.74
N CYS A 311 2.06 4.99 -8.90
CA CYS A 311 1.27 4.26 -9.91
C CYS A 311 2.04 3.04 -10.45
N GLN A 312 3.33 3.19 -10.75
CA GLN A 312 4.14 2.09 -11.26
C GLN A 312 4.33 0.97 -10.23
N MET A 313 4.60 1.33 -8.97
CA MET A 313 4.67 0.34 -7.89
C MET A 313 3.34 -0.37 -7.67
N ALA A 314 2.21 0.34 -7.76
CA ALA A 314 0.89 -0.29 -7.71
C ALA A 314 0.73 -1.37 -8.79
N LEU A 315 1.11 -1.08 -10.04
CA LEU A 315 1.08 -2.05 -11.15
C LEU A 315 1.99 -3.27 -10.87
N ILE A 316 3.20 -3.04 -10.36
CA ILE A 316 4.13 -4.12 -9.99
C ILE A 316 3.53 -5.00 -8.90
N TRP A 317 2.96 -4.40 -7.84
CA TRP A 317 2.36 -5.15 -6.73
C TRP A 317 1.12 -5.94 -7.15
N PHE A 318 0.26 -5.40 -8.02
CA PHE A 318 -0.84 -6.18 -8.61
C PHE A 318 -0.31 -7.37 -9.42
N ARG A 319 0.74 -7.16 -10.23
CA ARG A 319 1.35 -8.24 -11.02
C ARG A 319 1.94 -9.34 -10.14
N LEU A 320 2.69 -8.98 -9.10
CA LEU A 320 3.27 -9.91 -8.13
C LEU A 320 2.20 -10.64 -7.29
N HIS A 321 1.11 -9.98 -6.96
CA HIS A 321 -0.03 -10.62 -6.28
C HIS A 321 -0.59 -11.78 -7.11
N ARG A 322 -0.77 -11.63 -8.43
CA ARG A 322 -1.30 -12.72 -9.27
C ARG A 322 -0.45 -13.99 -9.20
N ARG A 323 0.85 -13.87 -8.91
CA ARG A 323 1.77 -14.99 -8.75
C ARG A 323 1.76 -15.56 -7.34
N SER A 324 1.92 -14.69 -6.33
CA SER A 324 2.12 -15.07 -4.94
C SER A 324 0.82 -15.26 -4.15
N ARG A 325 -0.31 -14.78 -4.68
CA ARG A 325 -1.60 -14.60 -3.99
C ARG A 325 -1.50 -13.78 -2.70
N ASN A 326 -0.42 -13.00 -2.54
CA ASN A 326 -0.21 -12.16 -1.37
C ASN A 326 -1.10 -10.90 -1.42
N LEU A 327 -2.18 -10.87 -0.64
CA LEU A 327 -3.12 -9.74 -0.61
C LEU A 327 -2.54 -8.47 0.04
N ARG A 328 -1.41 -8.56 0.76
CA ARG A 328 -0.71 -7.37 1.27
C ARG A 328 -0.17 -6.50 0.13
N LEU A 329 0.21 -7.11 -0.99
CA LEU A 329 0.64 -6.37 -2.18
C LEU A 329 -0.54 -5.60 -2.81
N VAL A 330 -1.72 -6.21 -2.86
CA VAL A 330 -2.96 -5.54 -3.29
C VAL A 330 -3.27 -4.37 -2.35
N ASN A 331 -3.18 -4.58 -1.04
CA ASN A 331 -3.36 -3.53 -0.02
C ASN A 331 -2.44 -2.33 -0.26
N ALA A 332 -1.16 -2.58 -0.53
CA ALA A 332 -0.17 -1.56 -0.81
C ALA A 332 -0.49 -0.81 -2.13
N ALA A 333 -0.85 -1.54 -3.19
CA ALA A 333 -1.23 -0.97 -4.48
C ALA A 333 -2.43 -0.02 -4.36
N LEU A 334 -3.48 -0.44 -3.64
CA LEU A 334 -4.67 0.37 -3.40
C LEU A 334 -4.32 1.67 -2.67
N LYS A 335 -3.52 1.58 -1.61
CA LYS A 335 -3.08 2.76 -0.85
C LYS A 335 -2.20 3.71 -1.67
N ALA A 336 -1.33 3.19 -2.53
CA ALA A 336 -0.52 4.02 -3.42
C ALA A 336 -1.38 4.78 -4.44
N ILE A 337 -2.41 4.14 -4.99
CA ILE A 337 -3.38 4.78 -5.89
C ILE A 337 -4.16 5.89 -5.16
N ASP A 338 -4.57 5.65 -3.92
CA ASP A 338 -5.30 6.66 -3.13
C ASP A 338 -4.45 7.91 -2.85
N LEU A 339 -3.14 7.76 -2.61
CA LEU A 339 -2.22 8.90 -2.51
C LEU A 339 -2.21 9.76 -3.78
N VAL A 340 -2.29 9.13 -4.96
CA VAL A 340 -2.35 9.84 -6.25
C VAL A 340 -3.71 10.51 -6.44
N LYS A 341 -4.81 9.85 -6.06
CA LYS A 341 -6.16 10.45 -6.08
C LYS A 341 -6.24 11.70 -5.23
N LEU A 342 -5.61 11.74 -4.05
CA LEU A 342 -5.58 12.95 -3.20
C LEU A 342 -4.88 14.13 -3.89
N ALA A 343 -3.84 13.86 -4.68
CA ALA A 343 -3.09 14.89 -5.38
C ALA A 343 -3.76 15.36 -6.68
N GLN A 344 -4.62 14.55 -7.30
CA GLN A 344 -5.26 14.87 -8.59
C GLN A 344 -6.17 16.12 -8.49
N PRO A 345 -5.94 17.19 -9.27
CA PRO A 345 -6.85 18.32 -9.43
C PRO A 345 -8.18 17.93 -10.14
N MET A 346 -9.16 17.46 -9.37
CA MET A 346 -10.50 17.11 -9.87
C MET A 346 -11.44 18.30 -10.09
N ARG A 347 -11.06 19.48 -9.60
CA ARG A 347 -11.84 20.72 -9.74
C ARG A 347 -10.90 21.87 -10.08
N ASN A 348 -10.63 22.05 -11.37
CA ASN A 348 -9.82 23.15 -11.87
C ASN A 348 -10.38 23.67 -13.19
N ARG A 349 -10.29 24.98 -13.43
CA ARG A 349 -10.75 25.61 -14.67
C ARG A 349 -9.69 25.57 -15.79
N ASN A 350 -8.44 25.26 -15.45
CA ASN A 350 -7.36 25.16 -16.41
C ASN A 350 -7.29 23.72 -16.94
N PRO A 351 -7.43 23.49 -18.26
CA PRO A 351 -7.37 22.14 -18.84
C PRO A 351 -5.98 21.49 -18.69
N GLY A 352 -4.92 22.29 -18.55
CA GLY A 352 -3.58 21.79 -18.22
C GLY A 352 -3.42 21.28 -16.80
N LEU A 353 -4.39 21.57 -15.93
CA LEU A 353 -4.44 21.04 -14.56
C LEU A 353 -5.57 20.03 -14.39
N PHE A 354 -6.79 20.33 -14.82
CA PHE A 354 -7.97 19.49 -14.56
C PHE A 354 -7.74 18.03 -14.97
N GLY A 355 -7.83 17.12 -14.01
CA GLY A 355 -7.64 15.68 -14.23
C GLY A 355 -6.19 15.23 -14.41
N GLY A 356 -5.24 16.14 -14.58
CA GLY A 356 -3.82 15.80 -14.70
C GLY A 356 -3.23 15.27 -13.39
N ILE A 357 -2.08 14.60 -13.47
CA ILE A 357 -1.36 14.09 -12.31
C ILE A 357 -0.04 14.85 -12.17
N PRO A 358 0.16 15.62 -11.09
CA PRO A 358 1.44 16.28 -10.83
C PRO A 358 2.61 15.28 -10.82
N GLY A 359 3.82 15.73 -11.17
CA GLY A 359 4.99 14.87 -11.03
C GLY A 359 5.22 14.44 -9.58
N SER A 360 5.13 15.42 -8.68
CA SER A 360 5.31 15.24 -7.24
C SER A 360 4.08 15.68 -6.44
N ASP A 361 3.92 15.12 -5.24
CA ASP A 361 3.02 15.66 -4.21
C ASP A 361 3.81 16.03 -2.94
N PRO A 362 3.87 17.32 -2.57
CA PRO A 362 3.31 18.46 -3.31
C PRO A 362 4.04 18.73 -4.64
N ILE A 363 3.41 19.45 -5.57
CA ILE A 363 3.94 19.68 -6.95
C ILE A 363 5.34 20.32 -7.04
N HIS A 364 5.82 20.94 -5.96
CA HIS A 364 7.18 21.52 -5.89
C HIS A 364 8.24 20.51 -5.41
N GLY A 365 7.90 19.22 -5.31
CA GLY A 365 8.89 18.15 -5.12
C GLY A 365 9.87 18.09 -6.30
N SER A 366 11.08 17.60 -6.05
CA SER A 366 12.17 17.67 -7.04
C SER A 366 11.95 16.79 -8.26
N TYR A 367 11.07 15.78 -8.18
CA TYR A 367 10.70 14.99 -9.35
C TYR A 367 9.68 15.75 -10.20
N ILE A 368 10.10 16.19 -11.39
CA ILE A 368 9.29 16.95 -12.36
C ILE A 368 8.64 18.16 -11.69
N GLU A 369 9.48 18.96 -11.03
CA GLU A 369 9.07 20.12 -10.23
C GLU A 369 8.19 21.08 -11.03
N GLY A 370 7.05 21.47 -10.46
CA GLY A 370 6.17 22.49 -11.03
C GLY A 370 5.45 22.08 -12.31
N ALA A 371 5.36 20.78 -12.60
CA ALA A 371 4.76 20.28 -13.83
C ALA A 371 3.83 19.06 -13.62
N VAL A 372 2.94 18.89 -14.58
CA VAL A 372 1.98 17.79 -14.70
C VAL A 372 2.37 17.00 -15.94
N PRO A 373 3.14 15.90 -15.80
CA PRO A 373 3.62 15.13 -16.94
C PRO A 373 2.60 14.11 -17.46
N ASN A 374 2.63 13.85 -18.76
CA ASN A 374 1.70 12.90 -19.39
C ASN A 374 1.88 11.46 -18.90
N TRP A 375 3.10 11.11 -18.48
CA TRP A 375 3.41 9.76 -18.03
C TRP A 375 2.86 9.47 -16.64
N ALA A 376 2.73 10.48 -15.77
CA ALA A 376 2.01 10.33 -14.52
C ALA A 376 0.53 10.04 -14.76
N ALA A 377 -0.11 10.74 -15.71
CA ALA A 377 -1.49 10.48 -16.10
C ALA A 377 -1.67 9.09 -16.73
N LYS A 378 -0.77 8.70 -17.64
CA LYS A 378 -0.72 7.36 -18.26
C LYS A 378 -0.68 6.25 -17.21
N TYR A 379 0.31 6.28 -16.32
CA TYR A 379 0.48 5.21 -15.32
C TYR A 379 -0.66 5.20 -14.30
N PHE A 380 -1.25 6.35 -13.99
CA PHE A 380 -2.42 6.42 -13.12
C PHE A 380 -3.66 5.78 -13.76
N ILE A 381 -3.90 6.03 -15.05
CA ILE A 381 -4.97 5.37 -15.82
C ILE A 381 -4.75 3.86 -15.82
N ASP A 382 -3.55 3.39 -16.17
CA ASP A 382 -3.23 1.97 -16.18
C ASP A 382 -3.45 1.34 -14.79
N ALA A 383 -3.03 2.02 -13.71
CA ALA A 383 -3.20 1.56 -12.34
C ALA A 383 -4.67 1.49 -11.91
N LEU A 384 -5.53 2.44 -12.33
CA LEU A 384 -6.97 2.38 -12.07
C LEU A 384 -7.66 1.25 -12.84
N LEU A 385 -7.27 1.02 -14.09
CA LEU A 385 -7.79 -0.08 -14.89
C LEU A 385 -7.37 -1.44 -14.30
N GLU A 386 -6.12 -1.55 -13.87
CA GLU A 386 -5.59 -2.74 -13.18
C GLU A 386 -6.26 -2.96 -11.82
N LYS A 387 -6.44 -1.89 -11.02
CA LYS A 387 -7.20 -1.94 -9.77
C LYS A 387 -8.61 -2.49 -10.00
N ARG A 388 -9.32 -1.99 -11.02
CA ARG A 388 -10.66 -2.47 -11.37
C ARG A 388 -10.65 -3.96 -11.71
N ARG A 389 -9.66 -4.44 -12.46
CA ARG A 389 -9.50 -5.86 -12.77
C ARG A 389 -9.24 -6.69 -11.50
N ALA A 390 -8.22 -6.32 -10.73
CA ALA A 390 -7.84 -7.05 -9.52
C ALA A 390 -8.98 -7.17 -8.50
N LEU A 391 -9.71 -6.07 -8.26
CA LEU A 391 -10.88 -6.11 -7.36
C LEU A 391 -12.03 -6.94 -7.94
N SER A 392 -12.22 -6.95 -9.25
CA SER A 392 -13.22 -7.81 -9.90
C SER A 392 -12.87 -9.29 -9.74
N GLU A 393 -11.61 -9.68 -9.95
CA GLU A 393 -11.13 -11.05 -9.76
C GLU A 393 -11.33 -11.51 -8.31
N LEU A 394 -10.98 -10.67 -7.33
CA LEU A 394 -11.18 -10.98 -5.92
C LEU A 394 -12.66 -11.09 -5.52
N ARG A 395 -13.57 -10.37 -6.19
CA ARG A 395 -15.01 -10.47 -5.95
C ARG A 395 -15.62 -11.75 -6.50
N THR A 396 -15.10 -12.27 -7.62
CA THR A 396 -15.62 -13.49 -8.25
C THR A 396 -15.00 -14.76 -7.71
N GLU A 397 -13.88 -14.67 -6.99
CA GLU A 397 -13.32 -15.81 -6.26
C GLU A 397 -14.31 -16.33 -5.21
N PRO A 398 -14.59 -17.66 -5.19
CA PRO A 398 -15.52 -18.23 -4.23
C PRO A 398 -15.00 -18.01 -2.81
N ALA A 399 -15.92 -17.65 -1.90
CA ALA A 399 -15.60 -17.55 -0.49
C ALA A 399 -15.11 -18.91 0.02
N LYS A 400 -13.88 -18.95 0.51
CA LYS A 400 -13.30 -20.10 1.19
C LYS A 400 -13.20 -19.72 2.66
N PHE A 401 -14.11 -20.23 3.48
CA PHE A 401 -13.94 -20.16 4.92
C PHE A 401 -13.43 -21.52 5.39
N ALA A 402 -12.27 -21.53 6.05
CA ALA A 402 -11.73 -22.76 6.61
C ALA A 402 -12.72 -23.29 7.65
N ALA A 403 -13.11 -24.56 7.54
CA ALA A 403 -13.91 -25.21 8.57
C ALA A 403 -13.06 -25.32 9.85
N THR A 404 -13.41 -24.55 10.87
CA THR A 404 -12.76 -24.63 12.18
C THR A 404 -13.56 -25.57 13.07
N ALA A 405 -12.98 -26.70 13.46
CA ALA A 405 -13.42 -27.35 14.68
C ALA A 405 -12.98 -26.42 15.82
N GLY A 406 -13.90 -25.94 16.68
CA GLY A 406 -13.63 -25.00 17.78
C GLY A 406 -12.72 -25.58 18.87
N THR A 407 -11.51 -26.00 18.50
CA THR A 407 -10.53 -26.64 19.34
C THR A 407 -9.60 -25.58 19.88
N SER A 408 -9.57 -25.43 21.22
CA SER A 408 -8.52 -24.71 21.90
C SER A 408 -7.25 -25.56 21.88
N ARG A 409 -6.12 -24.98 21.45
CA ARG A 409 -4.80 -25.61 21.55
C ARG A 409 -4.00 -24.94 22.67
N GLY A 410 -3.62 -25.75 23.65
CA GLY A 410 -2.86 -25.33 24.84
C GLY A 410 -3.24 -26.15 26.08
N PRO A 411 -2.32 -26.33 27.04
CA PRO A 411 -2.56 -27.14 28.24
C PRO A 411 -3.42 -26.38 29.25
N ILE A 412 -4.71 -26.19 28.97
CA ILE A 412 -5.68 -25.75 29.97
C ILE A 412 -6.38 -26.98 30.55
N GLY A 413 -5.57 -27.94 31.03
CA GLY A 413 -6.09 -29.06 31.81
C GLY A 413 -6.71 -28.54 33.11
N ARG A 414 -7.90 -29.03 33.46
CA ARG A 414 -8.51 -28.81 34.79
C ARG A 414 -7.74 -29.62 35.85
N GLY A 415 -6.55 -29.16 36.18
CA GLY A 415 -5.78 -29.60 37.34
C GLY A 415 -5.42 -28.38 38.16
N PHE A 416 -6.03 -28.22 39.32
CA PHE A 416 -5.63 -27.20 40.28
C PHE A 416 -4.32 -27.66 40.92
N ALA A 417 -3.22 -26.97 40.60
CA ALA A 417 -2.10 -26.92 41.52
C ALA A 417 -2.56 -26.14 42.77
N SER A 418 -1.92 -26.37 43.92
CA SER A 418 -2.20 -25.61 45.13
C SER A 418 -2.13 -24.11 44.85
N ALA A 419 -3.17 -23.35 45.23
CA ALA A 419 -3.22 -21.91 45.06
C ALA A 419 -1.94 -21.25 45.60
N PRO A 420 -1.40 -20.22 44.94
CA PRO A 420 -0.16 -19.57 45.36
C PRO A 420 -0.27 -19.06 46.79
N ALA A 421 0.83 -19.14 47.54
CA ALA A 421 0.88 -18.79 48.96
C ALA A 421 0.50 -17.33 49.27
N ARG A 422 0.56 -16.44 48.27
CA ARG A 422 0.03 -15.07 48.31
C ARG A 422 -0.78 -14.76 47.06
N ARG A 423 -1.76 -13.87 47.21
CA ARG A 423 -2.57 -13.35 46.10
C ARG A 423 -1.69 -12.49 45.17
N LEU A 424 -1.77 -12.74 43.86
CA LEU A 424 -0.97 -12.01 42.87
C LEU A 424 -1.44 -10.56 42.73
N ASN A 425 -0.50 -9.64 42.53
CA ASN A 425 -0.78 -8.25 42.17
C ASN A 425 -0.86 -8.13 40.64
N THR A 426 -2.08 -7.99 40.12
CA THR A 426 -2.36 -7.92 38.69
C THR A 426 -2.54 -6.47 38.27
N VAL A 427 -1.86 -6.04 37.21
CA VAL A 427 -1.97 -4.69 36.67
C VAL A 427 -2.50 -4.70 35.25
N MET A 428 -3.58 -3.98 35.01
CA MET A 428 -4.08 -3.72 33.65
C MET A 428 -3.51 -2.41 33.12
N LEU A 429 -2.81 -2.47 31.98
CA LEU A 429 -2.23 -1.30 31.30
C LEU A 429 -3.18 -0.82 30.21
N THR A 430 -3.61 0.44 30.27
CA THR A 430 -4.64 0.97 29.37
C THR A 430 -4.47 2.47 29.08
N THR A 431 -5.32 3.02 28.22
CA THR A 431 -5.45 4.47 27.99
C THR A 431 -6.82 4.98 28.48
N VAL A 432 -6.92 6.29 28.72
CA VAL A 432 -8.13 6.94 29.28
C VAL A 432 -9.45 6.56 28.60
N ARG A 433 -9.44 6.35 27.27
CA ARG A 433 -10.63 6.10 26.46
C ARG A 433 -10.75 4.66 25.95
N SER A 434 -9.97 3.74 26.49
CA SER A 434 -10.03 2.32 26.08
C SER A 434 -11.29 1.64 26.59
N GLN A 435 -12.00 0.93 25.70
CA GLN A 435 -13.15 0.10 26.10
C GLN A 435 -12.73 -1.30 26.62
N LYS A 436 -11.45 -1.70 26.45
CA LYS A 436 -10.99 -3.06 26.77
C LYS A 436 -11.07 -3.37 28.27
N VAL A 437 -10.80 -2.40 29.15
CA VAL A 437 -10.92 -2.61 30.61
C VAL A 437 -12.37 -2.93 31.02
N PRO A 438 -13.38 -2.09 30.68
CA PRO A 438 -14.78 -2.45 30.92
C PRO A 438 -15.20 -3.80 30.31
N GLN A 439 -14.76 -4.10 29.08
CA GLN A 439 -15.09 -5.36 28.40
C GLN A 439 -14.52 -6.58 29.15
N MET A 440 -13.23 -6.55 29.47
CA MET A 440 -12.55 -7.62 30.21
C MET A 440 -13.19 -7.84 31.59
N LEU A 441 -13.39 -6.78 32.37
CA LEU A 441 -13.93 -6.89 33.72
C LEU A 441 -15.40 -7.32 33.75
N ASN A 442 -16.18 -6.95 32.74
CA ASN A 442 -17.54 -7.47 32.59
C ASN A 442 -17.55 -8.95 32.19
N ALA A 443 -16.66 -9.38 31.30
CA ALA A 443 -16.53 -10.77 30.87
C ALA A 443 -15.96 -11.69 31.98
N TRP A 444 -15.16 -11.15 32.89
CA TRP A 444 -14.51 -11.88 33.98
C TRP A 444 -15.22 -11.73 35.33
N ARG A 445 -16.48 -11.28 35.34
CA ARG A 445 -17.27 -11.23 36.58
C ARG A 445 -17.28 -12.60 37.27
N GLY A 446 -16.79 -12.65 38.50
CA GLY A 446 -16.71 -13.87 39.30
C GLY A 446 -15.41 -14.66 39.15
N ARG A 447 -14.46 -14.24 38.28
CA ARG A 447 -13.10 -14.81 38.22
C ARG A 447 -12.19 -14.16 39.26
N ASP A 448 -11.27 -14.92 39.85
CA ASP A 448 -10.22 -14.35 40.70
C ASP A 448 -9.06 -13.89 39.84
N ILE A 449 -8.90 -12.57 39.75
CA ILE A 449 -7.83 -11.91 38.99
C ILE A 449 -6.73 -11.37 39.92
N GLY A 450 -6.71 -11.80 41.19
CA GLY A 450 -5.81 -11.30 42.21
C GLY A 450 -6.16 -9.88 42.69
N ASN A 451 -5.16 -9.17 43.20
CA ASN A 451 -5.26 -7.77 43.59
C ASN A 451 -5.10 -6.89 42.35
N LEU A 452 -6.24 -6.46 41.77
CA LEU A 452 -6.26 -5.67 40.55
C LEU A 452 -5.93 -4.19 40.82
N THR A 453 -5.01 -3.64 40.03
CA THR A 453 -4.84 -2.19 39.83
C THR A 453 -4.90 -1.85 38.33
N VAL A 454 -5.63 -0.81 37.96
CA VAL A 454 -5.68 -0.31 36.56
C VAL A 454 -4.73 0.88 36.41
N VAL A 455 -3.74 0.78 35.52
CA VAL A 455 -2.85 1.89 35.20
C VAL A 455 -3.32 2.56 33.90
N VAL A 456 -3.72 3.81 34.02
CA VAL A 456 -4.28 4.62 32.94
C VAL A 456 -3.21 5.57 32.42
N GLU A 457 -2.76 5.31 31.20
CA GLU A 457 -1.90 6.21 30.44
C GLU A 457 -2.67 7.43 29.96
N HIS A 458 -2.20 8.60 30.37
CA HIS A 458 -2.48 9.85 29.70
C HIS A 458 -1.43 10.03 28.62
N PRO A 459 -1.80 9.96 27.33
CA PRO A 459 -0.85 10.22 26.27
C PRO A 459 -0.22 11.59 26.51
N ALA A 460 1.11 11.69 26.38
CA ALA A 460 1.81 12.96 26.52
C ALA A 460 1.05 14.04 25.76
N ALA A 461 0.73 15.15 26.45
CA ALA A 461 0.09 16.28 25.82
C ALA A 461 0.99 16.73 24.66
N GLU A 462 0.61 16.37 23.44
CA GLU A 462 1.39 16.73 22.26
C GLU A 462 1.49 18.26 22.28
N PRO A 463 2.70 18.86 22.33
CA PRO A 463 2.84 20.30 22.40
C PRO A 463 1.97 20.93 21.31
N ALA A 464 1.22 21.98 21.61
CA ALA A 464 0.31 22.61 20.64
C ALA A 464 0.95 22.81 19.24
N PRO A 465 2.25 23.19 19.13
CA PRO A 465 2.93 23.29 17.83
C PRO A 465 3.12 21.95 17.11
N ALA A 466 3.38 20.85 17.82
CA ALA A 466 3.53 19.52 17.24
C ALA A 466 2.17 18.94 16.82
N ARG A 467 1.13 19.13 17.64
CA ARG A 467 -0.26 18.75 17.36
C ARG A 467 -0.80 19.50 16.12
N LEU A 468 -0.52 20.80 16.06
CA LEU A 468 -0.82 21.63 14.90
C LEU A 468 0.00 21.21 13.68
N ARG A 469 1.30 20.92 13.79
CA ARG A 469 2.12 20.42 12.66
C ARG A 469 1.64 19.07 12.13
N ARG A 470 1.25 18.14 13.00
CA ARG A 470 0.73 16.82 12.61
C ARG A 470 -0.63 16.96 11.92
N ARG A 471 -1.55 17.75 12.50
CA ARG A 471 -2.85 18.02 11.88
C ARG A 471 -2.75 18.83 10.60
N LEU A 472 -1.86 19.83 10.52
CA LEU A 472 -1.57 20.52 9.26
C LEU A 472 -1.00 19.59 8.19
N ARG A 473 -0.16 18.63 8.59
CA ARG A 473 0.44 17.65 7.68
C ARG A 473 -0.57 16.60 7.19
N ASN A 474 -1.49 16.20 8.05
CA ASN A 474 -2.45 15.12 7.77
C ASN A 474 -3.78 15.67 7.21
N GLU A 475 -4.29 16.79 7.72
CA GLU A 475 -5.64 17.34 7.48
C GLU A 475 -5.61 18.74 6.80
N GLY A 476 -4.44 19.37 6.66
CA GLY A 476 -4.28 20.72 6.08
C GLY A 476 -4.75 21.86 7.00
N LEU A 477 -4.97 23.08 6.49
CA LEU A 477 -5.63 24.18 7.24
C LEU A 477 -7.17 24.04 7.21
N SER A 478 -7.71 23.12 6.41
CA SER A 478 -9.15 22.98 6.19
C SER A 478 -9.95 22.65 7.46
N TRP A 479 -9.33 22.05 8.47
CA TRP A 479 -9.98 21.76 9.76
C TRP A 479 -10.36 23.04 10.54
N ILE A 480 -9.65 24.16 10.33
CA ILE A 480 -9.97 25.45 10.97
C ILE A 480 -11.26 26.02 10.37
N ALA A 481 -11.42 25.92 9.05
CA ALA A 481 -12.66 26.28 8.36
C ALA A 481 -13.81 25.32 8.72
N ALA A 482 -13.53 24.01 8.78
CA ALA A 482 -14.50 23.02 9.23
C ALA A 482 -14.98 23.26 10.66
N ARG A 483 -14.15 23.78 11.57
CA ARG A 483 -14.52 24.11 12.95
C ARG A 483 -15.33 25.41 13.08
N LEU A 484 -15.20 26.32 12.11
CA LEU A 484 -16.05 27.51 11.99
C LEU A 484 -17.40 27.19 11.33
N SER A 485 -17.47 26.19 10.45
CA SER A 485 -18.72 25.67 9.89
C SER A 485 -19.42 24.62 10.76
N ALA A 486 -18.70 23.81 11.53
CA ALA A 486 -19.23 22.77 12.42
C ALA A 486 -19.89 23.31 13.71
N ALA A 487 -20.15 24.62 13.78
CA ALA A 487 -21.18 25.14 14.67
C ALA A 487 -22.60 24.74 14.21
N ASN A 488 -22.74 24.19 12.99
CA ASN A 488 -23.93 23.53 12.49
C ASN A 488 -23.51 22.26 11.72
N ASP A 489 -24.14 21.14 12.08
CA ASP A 489 -24.07 19.82 11.45
C ASP A 489 -22.90 18.88 11.82
N SER A 490 -23.33 17.70 12.28
CA SER A 490 -22.62 16.54 12.79
C SER A 490 -21.94 15.75 11.68
N ALA A 491 -20.61 15.65 11.75
CA ALA A 491 -19.80 14.83 10.85
C ALA A 491 -19.57 13.42 11.42
N VAL A 492 -19.71 12.44 10.54
CA VAL A 492 -19.49 10.99 10.74
C VAL A 492 -18.01 10.70 11.04
N GLU A 493 -17.74 10.05 12.18
CA GLU A 493 -16.42 9.59 12.62
C GLU A 493 -16.06 8.20 12.04
N PRO A 494 -14.76 7.87 11.90
CA PRO A 494 -14.30 6.59 11.39
C PRO A 494 -14.57 5.47 12.40
N ALA A 495 -15.30 4.43 11.97
CA ALA A 495 -15.54 3.14 12.63
C ALA A 495 -15.05 3.04 14.09
N ALA A 496 -15.76 3.74 14.97
CA ALA A 496 -15.60 3.66 16.41
C ALA A 496 -16.35 2.43 16.92
N GLN A 497 -15.70 1.70 17.81
CA GLN A 497 -16.33 0.66 18.64
C GLN A 497 -17.59 1.23 19.30
N GLU A 498 -18.74 0.62 19.04
CA GLU A 498 -20.04 1.12 19.47
C GLU A 498 -20.22 1.06 20.99
N GLY A 499 -20.32 2.25 21.58
CA GLY A 499 -20.65 2.52 22.98
C GLY A 499 -20.18 3.94 23.35
N PRO A 500 -20.91 4.71 24.17
CA PRO A 500 -20.43 6.02 24.62
C PRO A 500 -19.04 5.84 25.26
N PRO A 501 -18.05 6.70 24.96
CA PRO A 501 -16.70 6.53 25.46
C PRO A 501 -16.73 6.53 26.98
N VAL A 502 -16.51 5.34 27.55
CA VAL A 502 -16.38 5.18 28.99
C VAL A 502 -15.01 5.69 29.38
N ASP A 503 -14.97 6.80 30.11
CA ASP A 503 -13.76 7.28 30.76
C ASP A 503 -13.31 6.23 31.79
N VAL A 504 -12.16 5.58 31.56
CA VAL A 504 -11.66 4.48 32.38
C VAL A 504 -11.53 4.88 33.86
N PRO A 505 -10.95 6.05 34.22
CA PRO A 505 -10.93 6.51 35.61
C PRO A 505 -12.33 6.60 36.24
N THR A 506 -13.32 7.12 35.51
CA THR A 506 -14.72 7.18 35.97
C THR A 506 -15.34 5.79 36.13
N TYR A 507 -15.04 4.86 35.23
CA TYR A 507 -15.45 3.47 35.36
C TYR A 507 -14.84 2.81 36.60
N CYS A 508 -13.52 2.96 36.82
CA CYS A 508 -12.83 2.44 37.99
C CYS A 508 -13.43 3.00 39.29
N ARG A 509 -13.68 4.31 39.36
CA ARG A 509 -14.34 4.96 40.51
C ARG A 509 -15.73 4.39 40.79
N SER A 510 -16.57 4.25 39.76
CA SER A 510 -17.94 3.73 39.94
C SER A 510 -18.00 2.26 40.38
N ARG A 511 -16.91 1.51 40.19
CA ARG A 511 -16.77 0.10 40.56
C ARG A 511 -15.85 -0.12 41.77
N ALA A 512 -15.36 0.94 42.41
CA ALA A 512 -14.38 0.90 43.49
C ALA A 512 -13.11 0.07 43.16
N ILE A 513 -12.62 0.19 41.92
CA ILE A 513 -11.41 -0.47 41.44
C ILE A 513 -10.22 0.47 41.65
N ALA A 514 -9.13 -0.04 42.24
CA ALA A 514 -7.89 0.72 42.38
C ALA A 514 -7.33 1.10 41.01
N PHE A 515 -6.95 2.36 40.83
CA PHE A 515 -6.34 2.82 39.59
C PHE A 515 -5.25 3.86 39.83
N LEU A 516 -4.32 3.95 38.89
CA LEU A 516 -3.18 4.86 38.88
C LEU A 516 -3.16 5.61 37.54
N GLU A 517 -3.16 6.93 37.58
CA GLU A 517 -3.01 7.76 36.38
C GLU A 517 -1.54 8.16 36.19
N THR A 518 -1.02 8.01 34.98
CA THR A 518 0.38 8.32 34.66
C THR A 518 0.51 8.98 33.29
N GLY A 519 1.67 9.60 33.02
CA GLY A 519 2.03 10.05 31.67
C GLY A 519 2.34 8.86 30.76
N PRO A 520 3.19 9.04 29.72
CA PRO A 520 3.60 7.93 28.87
C PRO A 520 4.13 6.74 29.68
N LEU A 521 3.64 5.53 29.37
CA LEU A 521 3.96 4.32 30.13
C LEU A 521 5.45 3.95 30.07
N ASP A 522 6.16 4.41 29.04
CA ASP A 522 7.60 4.22 28.86
C ASP A 522 8.46 5.28 29.56
N SER A 523 7.86 6.26 30.23
CA SER A 523 8.59 7.25 31.02
C SER A 523 9.17 6.63 32.30
N ALA A 524 10.34 7.12 32.71
CA ALA A 524 11.00 6.63 33.93
C ALA A 524 10.12 6.77 35.19
N ASP A 525 9.34 7.85 35.27
CA ASP A 525 8.37 8.07 36.36
C ASP A 525 7.24 7.03 36.34
N ALA A 526 6.61 6.79 35.18
CA ALA A 526 5.57 5.79 35.04
C ALA A 526 6.08 4.40 35.44
N VAL A 527 7.26 4.01 34.94
CA VAL A 527 7.88 2.72 35.27
C VAL A 527 8.17 2.62 36.76
N ALA A 528 8.70 3.66 37.40
CA ALA A 528 8.98 3.65 38.84
C ALA A 528 7.69 3.50 39.67
N ARG A 529 6.63 4.24 39.32
CA ARG A 529 5.34 4.18 40.00
C ARG A 529 4.66 2.81 39.82
N ILE A 530 4.76 2.22 38.63
CA ILE A 530 4.23 0.87 38.36
C ILE A 530 5.02 -0.17 39.17
N LYS A 531 6.36 -0.07 39.24
CA LYS A 531 7.18 -0.96 40.08
C LYS A 531 6.84 -0.86 41.57
N ALA A 532 6.51 0.34 42.05
CA ALA A 532 6.10 0.55 43.44
C ALA A 532 4.78 -0.14 43.82
N LEU A 533 3.96 -0.54 42.83
CA LEU A 533 2.78 -1.39 43.07
C LEU A 533 3.15 -2.84 43.43
N GLY A 534 4.42 -3.24 43.27
CA GLY A 534 4.88 -4.62 43.40
C GLY A 534 4.13 -5.58 42.48
N PRO A 535 4.06 -5.31 41.16
CA PRO A 535 3.24 -6.10 40.26
C PRO A 535 3.86 -7.48 39.98
N ASP A 536 3.01 -8.49 39.88
CA ASP A 536 3.40 -9.85 39.51
C ASP A 536 3.11 -10.10 38.03
N LEU A 537 1.90 -9.72 37.59
CA LEU A 537 1.35 -10.01 36.26
C LEU A 537 0.82 -8.72 35.61
N GLY A 538 1.20 -8.48 34.35
CA GLY A 538 0.63 -7.42 33.53
C GLY A 538 -0.44 -7.96 32.58
N ILE A 539 -1.47 -7.15 32.30
CA ILE A 539 -2.45 -7.41 31.24
C ILE A 539 -2.51 -6.18 30.34
N HIS A 540 -2.25 -6.36 29.05
CA HIS A 540 -2.42 -5.31 28.06
C HIS A 540 -3.91 -5.14 27.73
N ALA A 541 -4.46 -3.99 28.09
CA ALA A 541 -5.88 -3.66 27.96
C ALA A 541 -6.08 -2.42 27.07
N GLY A 542 -5.34 -2.34 25.96
CA GLY A 542 -5.45 -1.25 24.99
C GLY A 542 -4.47 -0.10 25.23
N ALA A 543 -3.34 -0.37 25.90
CA ALA A 543 -2.20 0.55 25.94
C ALA A 543 -1.45 0.60 24.57
N GLY A 544 -0.50 1.53 24.43
CA GLY A 544 0.40 1.57 23.28
C GLY A 544 1.45 0.45 23.27
N LEU A 545 2.51 0.64 22.47
CA LEU A 545 3.66 -0.27 22.46
C LEU A 545 4.42 -0.19 23.78
N LEU A 546 4.69 -1.34 24.39
CA LEU A 546 5.44 -1.43 25.65
C LEU A 546 6.93 -1.56 25.38
N ARG A 547 7.75 -0.87 26.17
CA ARG A 547 9.22 -0.96 26.11
C ARG A 547 9.78 -1.82 27.22
N ARG A 548 10.98 -2.35 27.00
CA ARG A 548 11.67 -3.27 27.92
C ARG A 548 11.64 -2.85 29.39
N PRO A 549 11.93 -1.59 29.78
CA PRO A 549 11.92 -1.21 31.20
C PRO A 549 10.59 -1.41 31.92
N LEU A 550 9.48 -1.30 31.18
CA LEU A 550 8.14 -1.55 31.69
C LEU A 550 7.80 -3.04 31.64
N ILE A 551 8.14 -3.74 30.56
CA ILE A 551 7.91 -5.19 30.42
C ILE A 551 8.60 -5.94 31.56
N ASP A 552 9.87 -5.59 31.83
CA ASP A 552 10.69 -6.20 32.89
C ASP A 552 10.20 -5.86 34.32
N ALA A 553 9.20 -4.97 34.47
CA ALA A 553 8.58 -4.71 35.77
C ALA A 553 7.64 -5.84 36.22
N PHE A 554 7.26 -6.75 35.32
CA PHE A 554 6.32 -7.84 35.59
C PHE A 554 7.05 -9.19 35.57
N PRO A 555 7.33 -9.82 36.72
CA PRO A 555 8.05 -11.09 36.78
C PRO A 555 7.39 -12.24 36.02
N LEU A 556 6.05 -12.28 35.97
CA LEU A 556 5.28 -13.25 35.19
C LEU A 556 5.00 -12.77 33.76
N GLY A 557 5.53 -11.61 33.40
CA GLY A 557 5.37 -10.96 32.10
C GLY A 557 4.04 -10.19 31.94
N VAL A 558 3.83 -9.70 30.73
CA VAL A 558 2.62 -8.95 30.36
C VAL A 558 1.85 -9.75 29.32
N LEU A 559 0.64 -10.18 29.66
CA LEU A 559 -0.25 -10.90 28.75
C LEU A 559 -0.90 -9.96 27.75
N ASN A 560 -1.03 -10.42 26.51
CA ASN A 560 -1.85 -9.79 25.48
C ASN A 560 -2.79 -10.82 24.84
N ALA A 561 -4.01 -10.39 24.54
CA ALA A 561 -4.95 -11.14 23.71
C ALA A 561 -4.96 -10.52 22.31
N HIS A 562 -4.67 -11.34 21.31
CA HIS A 562 -4.53 -10.95 19.92
C HIS A 562 -5.60 -11.62 19.06
N MET A 563 -6.20 -10.85 18.14
CA MET A 563 -7.32 -11.30 17.29
C MET A 563 -6.89 -12.14 16.08
N GLY A 564 -5.72 -12.77 16.15
CA GLY A 564 -5.19 -13.62 15.09
C GLY A 564 -4.45 -14.81 15.66
N LEU A 565 -4.30 -15.85 14.84
CA LEU A 565 -3.49 -17.02 15.17
C LEU A 565 -2.01 -16.70 14.94
N LEU A 566 -1.25 -16.63 16.02
CA LEU A 566 0.20 -16.44 15.97
C LEU A 566 0.91 -17.78 15.70
N PRO A 567 2.07 -17.76 15.02
CA PRO A 567 2.79 -16.57 14.51
C PRO A 567 2.34 -16.12 13.11
N ALA A 568 1.34 -16.75 12.50
CA ALA A 568 0.96 -16.54 11.10
C ALA A 568 0.39 -15.14 10.82
N TYR A 569 -0.50 -14.66 11.69
CA TYR A 569 -1.23 -13.40 11.50
C TYR A 569 -0.90 -12.37 12.58
N ARG A 570 0.12 -11.52 12.34
CA ARG A 570 0.57 -10.48 13.29
C ARG A 570 0.08 -9.09 12.91
N GLY A 571 -0.05 -8.18 13.88
CA GLY A 571 -0.37 -6.77 13.62
C GLY A 571 -1.87 -6.46 13.56
N MET A 572 -2.31 -5.73 12.53
CA MET A 572 -3.65 -5.11 12.50
C MET A 572 -4.61 -5.83 11.55
N ASN A 573 -5.91 -5.80 11.88
CA ASN A 573 -7.00 -6.42 11.11
C ASN A 573 -6.78 -7.90 10.80
N VAL A 574 -6.12 -8.62 11.69
CA VAL A 574 -5.65 -10.00 11.47
C VAL A 574 -6.79 -11.01 11.35
N ALA A 575 -7.94 -10.79 12.00
CA ALA A 575 -9.13 -11.60 11.81
C ALA A 575 -9.69 -11.43 10.39
N GLU A 576 -9.74 -10.19 9.92
CA GLU A 576 -10.19 -9.84 8.57
C GLU A 576 -9.22 -10.37 7.51
N TRP A 577 -7.91 -10.25 7.73
CA TRP A 577 -6.90 -10.81 6.84
C TRP A 577 -7.01 -12.33 6.74
N ALA A 578 -7.10 -13.02 7.87
CA ALA A 578 -7.28 -14.48 7.88
C ALA A 578 -8.56 -14.89 7.16
N ALA A 579 -9.68 -14.22 7.43
CA ALA A 579 -10.95 -14.49 6.77
C ALA A 579 -10.89 -14.22 5.25
N LEU A 580 -10.22 -13.15 4.82
CA LEU A 580 -10.09 -12.80 3.40
C LEU A 580 -9.13 -13.75 2.65
N ASP A 581 -8.05 -14.19 3.30
CA ASP A 581 -7.12 -15.21 2.79
C ASP A 581 -7.76 -16.61 2.74
N GLY A 582 -8.89 -16.80 3.44
CA GLY A 582 -9.54 -18.09 3.64
C GLY A 582 -8.78 -19.03 4.59
N ALA A 583 -7.96 -18.45 5.45
CA ALA A 583 -7.25 -19.16 6.51
C ALA A 583 -8.13 -19.33 7.76
N PRO A 584 -7.75 -20.21 8.71
CA PRO A 584 -8.42 -20.30 9.99
C PRO A 584 -8.42 -18.96 10.73
N VAL A 585 -9.61 -18.53 11.17
CA VAL A 585 -9.77 -17.37 12.04
C VAL A 585 -9.68 -17.84 13.49
N GLY A 586 -9.00 -17.06 14.33
CA GLY A 586 -8.86 -17.39 15.74
C GLY A 586 -8.20 -16.27 16.53
N CYS A 587 -7.93 -16.55 17.80
CA CYS A 587 -7.24 -15.64 18.70
C CYS A 587 -6.11 -16.34 19.45
N THR A 588 -5.18 -15.52 19.95
CA THR A 588 -3.99 -15.97 20.66
C THR A 588 -3.82 -15.19 21.97
N VAL A 589 -3.49 -15.88 23.05
CA VAL A 589 -2.93 -15.27 24.26
C VAL A 589 -1.43 -15.51 24.27
N HIS A 590 -0.65 -14.44 24.37
CA HIS A 590 0.82 -14.47 24.35
C HIS A 590 1.41 -13.49 25.37
N LEU A 591 2.70 -13.66 25.66
CA LEU A 591 3.48 -12.69 26.43
C LEU A 591 4.04 -11.61 25.50
N ILE A 592 3.91 -10.35 25.88
CA ILE A 592 4.52 -9.23 25.15
C ILE A 592 6.04 -9.26 25.29
N ASP A 593 6.73 -9.14 24.15
CA ASP A 593 8.16 -8.86 24.05
C ASP A 593 8.39 -7.47 23.40
N THR A 594 9.61 -7.19 22.93
CA THR A 594 9.91 -5.92 22.26
C THR A 594 9.47 -5.86 20.80
N GLY A 595 8.98 -6.97 20.23
CA GLY A 595 8.48 -7.02 18.87
C GLY A 595 6.98 -6.75 18.79
N ILE A 596 6.41 -7.00 17.61
CA ILE A 596 4.96 -6.88 17.38
C ILE A 596 4.39 -8.27 17.22
N ASP A 597 3.72 -8.73 18.28
CA ASP A 597 3.08 -10.03 18.38
C ASP A 597 4.06 -11.20 18.11
N THR A 598 5.28 -11.10 18.66
CA THR A 598 6.35 -12.10 18.48
C THR A 598 6.71 -12.85 19.75
N GLY A 599 6.16 -12.46 20.90
CA GLY A 599 6.51 -13.10 22.16
C GLY A 599 5.88 -14.49 22.35
N PRO A 600 6.25 -15.19 23.43
CA PRO A 600 5.84 -16.57 23.67
C PRO A 600 4.32 -16.77 23.65
N ILE A 601 3.86 -17.70 22.81
CA ILE A 601 2.43 -18.03 22.64
C ILE A 601 2.02 -18.98 23.76
N LEU A 602 1.03 -18.62 24.58
CA LEU A 602 0.58 -19.45 25.71
C LEU A 602 -0.63 -20.31 25.36
N ALA A 603 -1.55 -19.77 24.57
CA ALA A 603 -2.74 -20.50 24.13
C ALA A 603 -3.31 -19.91 22.84
N THR A 604 -3.93 -20.75 22.01
CA THR A 604 -4.71 -20.32 20.84
C THR A 604 -6.10 -20.92 20.83
N ARG A 605 -7.04 -20.25 20.16
CA ARG A 605 -8.39 -20.74 19.97
C ARG A 605 -8.88 -20.38 18.58
N ASP A 606 -9.31 -21.40 17.84
CA ASP A 606 -10.00 -21.20 16.57
C ASP A 606 -11.42 -20.68 16.82
N VAL A 607 -11.91 -19.84 15.91
CA VAL A 607 -13.22 -19.20 15.99
C VAL A 607 -14.01 -19.55 14.74
N ASP A 608 -15.18 -20.16 14.93
CA ASP A 608 -16.11 -20.40 13.84
C ASP A 608 -16.78 -19.10 13.42
N ILE A 609 -16.67 -18.80 12.12
CA ILE A 609 -17.18 -17.58 11.49
C ILE A 609 -18.28 -17.88 10.46
N SER A 610 -18.74 -19.13 10.36
CA SER A 610 -19.76 -19.57 9.39
C SER A 610 -21.07 -18.77 9.49
N GLY A 611 -21.45 -18.37 10.71
CA GLY A 611 -22.62 -17.52 10.97
C GLY A 611 -22.37 -16.00 10.93
N CYS A 612 -21.15 -15.55 10.64
CA CYS A 612 -20.82 -14.11 10.64
C CYS A 612 -21.23 -13.46 9.31
N GLY A 613 -22.30 -12.66 9.31
CA GLY A 613 -22.76 -11.93 8.13
C GLY A 613 -22.05 -10.60 7.84
N SER A 614 -21.12 -10.17 8.70
CA SER A 614 -20.39 -8.91 8.56
C SER A 614 -19.03 -8.90 9.27
N ILE A 615 -18.17 -7.94 8.96
CA ILE A 615 -16.89 -7.75 9.67
C ILE A 615 -17.14 -7.41 11.14
N ALA A 616 -18.22 -6.69 11.45
CA ALA A 616 -18.60 -6.41 12.84
C ALA A 616 -18.89 -7.71 13.60
N ALA A 617 -19.73 -8.59 13.04
CA ALA A 617 -20.04 -9.89 13.64
C ALA A 617 -18.80 -10.78 13.78
N LEU A 618 -17.92 -10.77 12.77
CA LEU A 618 -16.61 -11.45 12.81
C LEU A 618 -15.77 -10.97 13.98
N ARG A 619 -15.58 -9.65 14.12
CA ARG A 619 -14.81 -9.06 15.22
C ARG A 619 -15.41 -9.41 16.57
N ASP A 620 -16.73 -9.30 16.71
CA ASP A 620 -17.42 -9.62 17.97
C ASP A 620 -17.24 -11.10 18.36
N ALA A 621 -17.28 -12.02 17.39
CA ALA A 621 -17.04 -13.44 17.63
C ALA A 621 -15.61 -13.69 18.14
N VAL A 622 -14.61 -13.10 17.48
CA VAL A 622 -13.20 -13.20 17.90
C VAL A 622 -12.96 -12.50 19.24
N ASP A 623 -13.58 -11.34 19.48
CA ASP A 623 -13.49 -10.58 20.74
C ASP A 623 -14.02 -11.40 21.92
N ARG A 624 -15.18 -12.04 21.79
CA ARG A 624 -15.71 -12.95 22.83
C ARG A 624 -14.76 -14.12 23.09
N ALA A 625 -14.27 -14.76 22.02
CA ALA A 625 -13.38 -15.91 22.13
C ALA A 625 -12.05 -15.55 22.81
N GLN A 626 -11.45 -14.40 22.48
CA GLN A 626 -10.18 -13.96 23.08
C GLN A 626 -10.33 -13.54 24.54
N LEU A 627 -11.44 -12.89 24.92
CA LEU A 627 -11.68 -12.51 26.31
C LEU A 627 -11.86 -13.74 27.20
N ALA A 628 -12.57 -14.76 26.70
CA ALA A 628 -12.68 -16.03 27.39
C ALA A 628 -11.32 -16.73 27.50
N LEU A 629 -10.55 -16.81 26.40
CA LEU A 629 -9.24 -17.47 26.39
C LEU A 629 -8.24 -16.78 27.33
N LEU A 630 -8.19 -15.45 27.32
CA LEU A 630 -7.35 -14.68 28.23
C LEU A 630 -7.74 -14.90 29.69
N GLY A 631 -9.04 -14.93 29.99
CA GLY A 631 -9.54 -15.28 31.32
C GLY A 631 -9.06 -16.66 31.77
N ASP A 632 -9.13 -17.66 30.88
CA ASP A 632 -8.72 -19.04 31.20
C ASP A 632 -7.21 -19.13 31.50
N VAL A 633 -6.39 -18.34 30.81
CA VAL A 633 -4.95 -18.22 31.07
C VAL A 633 -4.67 -17.48 32.39
N VAL A 634 -5.41 -16.41 32.68
CA VAL A 634 -5.31 -15.69 33.95
C VAL A 634 -5.66 -16.60 35.12
N ASP A 635 -6.75 -17.38 35.03
CA ASP A 635 -7.16 -18.34 36.06
C ASP A 635 -6.07 -19.40 36.30
N ALA A 636 -5.40 -19.88 35.25
CA ALA A 636 -4.29 -20.82 35.39
C ALA A 636 -3.11 -20.20 36.15
N ILE A 637 -2.71 -18.98 35.79
CA ILE A 637 -1.59 -18.27 36.42
C ILE A 637 -1.90 -17.92 37.87
N VAL A 638 -3.09 -17.39 38.16
CA VAL A 638 -3.57 -17.10 39.52
C VAL A 638 -3.69 -18.40 40.33
N GLY A 639 -4.04 -19.52 39.70
CA GLY A 639 -4.01 -20.85 40.31
C GLY A 639 -2.60 -21.44 40.51
N GLY A 640 -1.53 -20.68 40.24
CA GLY A 640 -0.14 -21.09 40.45
C GLY A 640 0.48 -21.88 39.30
N ARG A 641 -0.17 -21.91 38.13
CA ARG A 641 0.30 -22.66 36.95
C ARG A 641 0.49 -21.73 35.76
N MET A 642 1.74 -21.40 35.45
CA MET A 642 2.11 -20.74 34.20
C MET A 642 1.99 -21.74 33.05
N PRO A 643 1.20 -21.44 31.99
CA PRO A 643 1.17 -22.30 30.80
C PRO A 643 2.55 -22.35 30.12
N GLU A 644 2.99 -23.54 29.74
CA GLU A 644 4.17 -23.71 28.90
C GLU A 644 3.91 -23.11 27.50
N PRO A 645 4.83 -22.31 26.94
CA PRO A 645 4.67 -21.76 25.61
C PRO A 645 4.52 -22.85 24.53
N LEU A 646 3.61 -22.62 23.59
CA LEU A 646 3.45 -23.44 22.41
C LEU A 646 4.66 -23.28 21.48
N ALA A 647 5.06 -24.37 20.82
CA ALA A 647 6.06 -24.32 19.76
C ALA A 647 5.54 -23.43 18.62
N ALA A 648 6.26 -22.34 18.34
CA ALA A 648 5.98 -21.45 17.21
C ALA A 648 6.81 -21.88 15.99
N ALA A 649 6.22 -21.76 14.79
CA ALA A 649 6.98 -21.91 13.56
C ALA A 649 7.92 -20.71 13.36
N GLU A 650 9.19 -20.99 13.05
CA GLU A 650 10.23 -19.99 12.73
C GLU A 650 10.57 -20.05 11.23
N PRO A 651 10.70 -18.90 10.53
CA PRO A 651 10.50 -17.53 11.03
C PRO A 651 9.01 -17.18 11.22
N PRO A 652 8.68 -16.16 12.04
CA PRO A 652 7.31 -15.73 12.24
C PRO A 652 6.66 -15.21 10.95
N GLY A 653 5.34 -15.40 10.83
CA GLY A 653 4.56 -14.96 9.68
C GLY A 653 4.58 -13.44 9.47
N PRO A 654 4.02 -12.92 8.36
CA PRO A 654 4.07 -11.51 8.03
C PRO A 654 3.32 -10.64 9.05
N GLN A 655 3.79 -9.41 9.23
CA GLN A 655 3.03 -8.40 9.95
C GLN A 655 2.07 -7.69 8.98
N TYR A 656 0.79 -7.78 9.29
CA TYR A 656 -0.29 -7.14 8.56
C TYR A 656 -0.58 -5.74 9.10
N PHE A 657 -1.09 -4.89 8.21
CA PHE A 657 -1.48 -3.52 8.50
C PHE A 657 -2.95 -3.32 8.21
N HIS A 658 -3.45 -2.10 8.49
CA HIS A 658 -4.84 -1.76 8.27
C HIS A 658 -5.31 -2.17 6.87
N MET A 659 -6.39 -2.94 6.81
CA MET A 659 -6.96 -3.41 5.56
C MET A 659 -7.56 -2.24 4.78
N HIS A 660 -7.29 -2.18 3.48
CA HIS A 660 -7.88 -1.17 2.61
C HIS A 660 -9.41 -1.34 2.53
N GLN A 661 -10.15 -0.24 2.45
CA GLN A 661 -11.62 -0.25 2.42
C GLN A 661 -12.22 -1.12 1.29
N ASP A 662 -11.60 -1.13 0.10
CA ASP A 662 -12.06 -1.98 -1.00
C ASP A 662 -11.90 -3.48 -0.69
N LEU A 663 -10.84 -3.88 0.03
CA LEU A 663 -10.67 -5.26 0.47
C LEU A 663 -11.65 -5.62 1.58
N ALA A 664 -11.89 -4.68 2.50
CA ALA A 664 -12.90 -4.83 3.54
C ALA A 664 -14.32 -4.98 2.94
N ALA A 665 -14.65 -4.21 1.91
CA ALA A 665 -15.92 -4.33 1.20
C ALA A 665 -16.09 -5.68 0.49
N ILE A 666 -15.00 -6.26 -0.03
CA ILE A 666 -15.01 -7.62 -0.58
C ILE A 666 -15.25 -8.65 0.53
N LEU A 667 -14.56 -8.49 1.67
CA LEU A 667 -14.76 -9.37 2.81
C LEU A 667 -16.20 -9.31 3.35
N GLU A 668 -16.77 -8.11 3.50
CA GLU A 668 -18.18 -7.91 3.88
C GLU A 668 -19.12 -8.69 2.96
N ALA A 669 -18.95 -8.57 1.64
CA ALA A 669 -19.77 -9.30 0.68
C ALA A 669 -19.59 -10.83 0.80
N ARG A 670 -18.37 -11.32 1.04
CA ARG A 670 -18.09 -12.75 1.24
C ARG A 670 -18.73 -13.29 2.51
N LEU A 671 -18.66 -12.54 3.62
CA LEU A 671 -19.27 -12.91 4.91
C LEU A 671 -20.80 -12.99 4.79
N LEU A 672 -21.42 -11.98 4.18
CA LEU A 672 -22.87 -11.98 3.93
C LEU A 672 -23.33 -13.17 3.08
N GLY A 673 -22.59 -13.48 2.01
CA GLY A 673 -22.87 -14.65 1.16
C GLY A 673 -22.67 -15.99 1.88
N GLY A 674 -21.64 -16.09 2.73
CA GLY A 674 -21.37 -17.28 3.54
C GLY A 674 -22.46 -17.55 4.57
N GLN A 675 -22.94 -16.52 5.26
CA GLN A 675 -24.03 -16.64 6.22
C GLN A 675 -25.32 -17.13 5.55
N ALA A 676 -25.67 -16.62 4.37
CA ALA A 676 -26.85 -17.05 3.64
C ALA A 676 -26.79 -18.54 3.24
N ALA A 677 -25.61 -19.02 2.82
CA ALA A 677 -25.40 -20.44 2.50
C ALA A 677 -25.50 -21.34 3.74
N HIS A 678 -24.98 -20.89 4.88
CA HIS A 678 -25.06 -21.62 6.15
C HIS A 678 -26.52 -21.81 6.61
N LEU A 679 -27.33 -20.75 6.60
CA LEU A 679 -28.76 -20.81 6.97
C LEU A 679 -29.58 -21.75 6.06
N GLN A 680 -29.24 -21.82 4.77
CA GLN A 680 -29.88 -22.76 3.82
C GLN A 680 -29.47 -24.22 4.06
N GLY A 681 -28.24 -24.46 4.52
CA GLY A 681 -27.75 -25.78 4.90
C GLY A 681 -28.42 -26.34 6.15
N GLU A 682 -28.65 -25.49 7.17
CA GLU A 682 -29.34 -25.88 8.41
C GLU A 682 -30.83 -26.18 8.17
N GLY A 683 -31.52 -25.37 7.35
CA GLY A 683 -32.93 -25.56 7.02
C GLY A 683 -33.26 -26.84 6.24
N ASN A 684 -32.27 -27.51 5.65
CA ASN A 684 -32.44 -28.78 4.96
C ASN A 684 -32.21 -30.00 5.87
N SER A 685 -31.74 -29.79 7.10
CA SER A 685 -31.48 -30.85 8.09
C SER A 685 -32.68 -31.13 9.01
N GLU A 686 -33.71 -30.28 8.99
CA GLU A 686 -34.95 -30.42 9.79
C GLU A 686 -36.17 -30.94 9.01
N ARG A 687 -35.99 -31.75 7.95
CA ARG A 687 -37.11 -32.57 7.43
C ARG A 687 -37.15 -33.89 8.21
N PRO A 688 -38.21 -34.19 8.99
CA PRO A 688 -38.32 -35.46 9.66
C PRO A 688 -38.30 -36.58 8.62
N ARG A 689 -37.39 -37.55 8.77
CA ARG A 689 -37.52 -38.85 8.10
C ARG A 689 -38.82 -39.47 8.60
N ILE A 690 -39.87 -39.37 7.81
CA ILE A 690 -41.07 -40.19 7.98
C ILE A 690 -40.61 -41.63 7.74
N MET A 691 -40.51 -42.40 8.81
CA MET A 691 -40.38 -43.85 8.74
C MET A 691 -41.70 -44.40 8.18
N ALA A 692 -41.66 -44.93 6.97
CA ALA A 692 -42.73 -45.78 6.46
C ALA A 692 -42.49 -47.20 6.99
N GLY A 693 -43.47 -47.70 7.75
CA GLY A 693 -43.61 -49.12 8.10
C GLY A 693 -44.22 -49.93 6.97
#